data_AF-A0AB39HZD0-F1
#
_entry.id   AF-A0AB39HZD0-F1
#
_cell.length_a   1.000
_cell.length_b   1.000
_cell.length_c   1.000
_cell.angle_alpha   90.00
_cell.angle_beta   90.00
_cell.angle_gamma   90.00
#
_symmetry.space_group_name_H-M   'P 1'
#
loop_
_entity.id
_entity.type
_entity.pdbx_description
1 polymer ?
#
loop_
_entity_poly.entity_id
_entity_poly.type
_entity_poly.pdbx_seq_one_letter_code
_entity_poly.pdbx_strand_id
1 'polypeptide(L)'
;MPDLFDAYPLQAGAYHEMLAAQGKVRGHWQPVCDYLQRSGPAQLAQRQASLTRQLQENGVTYNIYADPKGADRPWELDLLPHVLPAGEWQQLAAGVAQRARLLNAVLADIYGPQRLISDGMLPAELVYGHNNFLWPCQGICPPDGTFLHVYAVDLARAPDGRWWVTADRTQAPSGAGYALENRTIVSRALPELYRDLQVQHLAGFFRTLQQTLIRLAPNDTEPPLVVLLTPGRFNESYFEHLYLARQLGYPLVEGSDLTVRDATVYLKTLSGLRRVHAIMRRLDDDFCDPLELRTDSALGVPGLLDAVRQGRVLVANALGSGVLESPGLLGFLPAINQRLFGEALSLPSIATWWCGEPAVMARALEQLPQLLVKPAFPSQSFRPVFGRDLDSAQRQALAERIQARPYAYVAQELAQLSQAPVWQQDTGQLQSRAIGMRVYAVASAQGYRVLPGGLTRVAALADAEVVSMQRGGASKDTWVLGEAAAVGEPWRSQRDLRVADLVRQDPFLPSRVVENLFWYGRYCERCDASARLLRIILTRYLDGDDPLALQAAVTLADELALLPEEGTLPERLRTALADSDWAFSLNANLQRLQWAASQVRGKLSRENWQALVELQRESRSLDDDAADFGEQVDFLNRLVMSMAALSGFALDDMTRDEGWRFLMIGRRIERLQSLCSSLAAFLRGPAVFDQAGLEWLLELGNSSITYRSRYLAVAQLIPVLDLLLLDEQNPHAVLFQLKLLVRAYRRLCAEFAGSVDPGLALLAEQLKHFDLRSLEDSLFGSASIHAVLLGLADLLHDIAVASGEISERLALRHFAHVDDVSQQTVSV
;
A
#
# COMPACT_ATOMS: atom_id res chain seq x y z
N MET A 1 0.82 44.64 14.50
CA MET A 1 0.82 43.24 14.97
C MET A 1 2.26 42.89 15.33
N PRO A 2 2.53 42.10 16.37
CA PRO A 2 3.89 41.55 16.56
C PRO A 2 4.31 40.88 15.26
N ASP A 3 5.56 41.10 14.83
CA ASP A 3 6.09 40.46 13.63
C ASP A 3 6.12 38.95 13.86
N LEU A 4 5.78 38.16 12.84
CA LEU A 4 5.76 36.70 12.92
C LEU A 4 7.14 36.14 13.35
N PHE A 5 8.18 36.93 13.13
CA PHE A 5 9.57 36.64 13.40
C PHE A 5 10.05 37.09 14.80
N ASP A 6 9.31 37.94 15.52
CA ASP A 6 9.73 38.47 16.84
C ASP A 6 9.87 37.36 17.89
N ALA A 7 9.10 36.28 17.74
CA ALA A 7 9.09 35.11 18.62
C ALA A 7 9.94 33.93 18.10
N TYR A 8 10.65 34.08 16.97
CA TYR A 8 11.41 32.98 16.38
C TYR A 8 12.72 32.70 17.15
N PRO A 9 12.91 31.51 17.73
CA PRO A 9 14.09 31.24 18.55
C PRO A 9 15.35 31.06 17.71
N LEU A 10 16.41 31.80 18.05
CA LEU A 10 17.76 31.63 17.50
C LEU A 10 18.61 30.78 18.45
N GLN A 11 18.74 29.49 18.14
CA GLN A 11 19.64 28.61 18.88
C GLN A 11 21.10 28.91 18.53
N ALA A 12 21.94 29.17 19.54
CA ALA A 12 23.36 29.42 19.35
C ALA A 12 24.10 28.13 18.94
N GLY A 13 25.06 28.24 18.02
CA GLY A 13 25.90 27.13 17.59
C GLY A 13 25.33 26.25 16.47
N ALA A 14 24.13 26.53 15.95
CA ALA A 14 23.55 25.84 14.80
C ALA A 14 23.47 26.75 13.55
N TYR A 15 23.52 26.14 12.35
CA TYR A 15 23.24 26.88 11.12
C TYR A 15 21.73 27.11 10.97
N HIS A 16 21.32 28.36 10.77
CA HIS A 16 19.91 28.70 10.51
C HIS A 16 19.65 28.89 9.02
N GLU A 17 18.68 28.15 8.49
CA GLU A 17 18.34 28.16 7.06
C GLU A 17 17.66 29.47 6.64
N MET A 18 16.82 30.06 7.49
CA MET A 18 16.11 31.32 7.20
C MET A 18 16.93 32.56 7.55
N LEU A 19 17.64 32.51 8.68
CA LEU A 19 18.34 33.67 9.27
C LEU A 19 19.86 33.53 9.12
N ALA A 20 20.52 34.61 8.73
CA ALA A 20 21.96 34.75 8.77
C ALA A 20 22.46 35.08 10.19
N ALA A 21 23.79 35.11 10.38
CA ALA A 21 24.37 35.65 11.60
C ALA A 21 23.82 37.06 11.87
N GLN A 22 23.51 37.36 13.14
CA GLN A 22 22.87 38.60 13.62
C GLN A 22 21.35 38.71 13.34
N GLY A 23 20.67 37.62 12.95
CA GLY A 23 19.21 37.58 12.84
C GLY A 23 18.63 38.21 11.56
N LYS A 24 19.46 38.58 10.59
CA LYS A 24 19.01 39.11 9.30
C LYS A 24 18.50 37.99 8.40
N VAL A 25 17.36 38.17 7.74
CA VAL A 25 16.83 37.21 6.75
C VAL A 25 17.81 37.01 5.59
N ARG A 26 18.05 35.76 5.20
CA ARG A 26 18.88 35.44 4.04
C ARG A 26 18.16 35.84 2.75
N GLY A 27 18.91 36.34 1.77
CA GLY A 27 18.32 36.89 0.53
C GLY A 27 17.37 35.95 -0.21
N HIS A 28 17.67 34.66 -0.27
CA HIS A 28 16.81 33.66 -0.93
C HIS A 28 15.54 33.31 -0.12
N TRP A 29 15.50 33.64 1.17
CA TRP A 29 14.31 33.50 2.02
C TRP A 29 13.46 34.77 2.07
N GLN A 30 13.97 35.92 1.65
CA GLN A 30 13.25 37.19 1.72
C GLN A 30 11.86 37.14 1.07
N PRO A 31 11.67 36.59 -0.16
CA PRO A 31 10.34 36.54 -0.77
C PRO A 31 9.35 35.66 0.01
N VAL A 32 9.85 34.61 0.68
CA VAL A 32 9.05 33.75 1.56
C VAL A 32 8.62 34.55 2.80
N CYS A 33 9.55 35.28 3.42
CA CYS A 33 9.25 36.11 4.58
C CYS A 33 8.23 37.22 4.25
N ASP A 34 8.40 37.92 3.13
CA ASP A 34 7.47 38.95 2.66
C ASP A 34 6.08 38.38 2.39
N TYR A 35 6.01 37.15 1.90
CA TYR A 35 4.76 36.43 1.69
C TYR A 35 4.06 36.06 3.02
N LEU A 36 4.83 35.57 4.00
CA LEU A 36 4.29 35.22 5.33
C LEU A 36 3.77 36.45 6.08
N GLN A 37 4.47 37.58 6.00
CA GLN A 37 4.03 38.85 6.60
C GLN A 37 2.74 39.37 5.98
N ARG A 38 2.52 39.18 4.68
CA ARG A 38 1.27 39.57 4.00
C ARG A 38 0.08 38.66 4.32
N SER A 39 0.31 37.37 4.58
CA SER A 39 -0.77 36.38 4.73
C SER A 39 -1.42 36.39 6.12
N GLY A 40 -0.65 36.72 7.17
CA GLY A 40 -1.12 36.69 8.57
C GLY A 40 -1.42 35.27 9.10
N PRO A 41 -1.52 35.07 10.43
CA PRO A 41 -1.63 33.74 11.03
C PRO A 41 -2.89 32.94 10.66
N ALA A 42 -4.04 33.61 10.56
CA ALA A 42 -5.31 32.95 10.25
C ALA A 42 -5.35 32.34 8.85
N GLN A 43 -4.78 33.03 7.85
CA GLN A 43 -4.71 32.51 6.48
C GLN A 43 -3.73 31.33 6.38
N LEU A 44 -2.62 31.37 7.12
CA LEU A 44 -1.67 30.26 7.20
C LEU A 44 -2.30 29.04 7.87
N ALA A 45 -3.06 29.22 8.96
CA ALA A 45 -3.81 28.15 9.59
C ALA A 45 -4.84 27.51 8.64
N GLN A 46 -5.56 28.33 7.86
CA GLN A 46 -6.50 27.83 6.85
C GLN A 46 -5.80 27.01 5.75
N ARG A 47 -4.62 27.45 5.30
CA ARG A 47 -3.82 26.72 4.29
C ARG A 47 -3.25 25.42 4.85
N GLN A 48 -2.75 25.43 6.08
CA GLN A 48 -2.30 24.20 6.76
C GLN A 48 -3.46 23.20 6.90
N ALA A 49 -4.66 23.66 7.31
CA ALA A 49 -5.83 22.79 7.40
C ALA A 49 -6.24 22.21 6.03
N SER A 50 -6.17 23.01 4.96
CA SER A 50 -6.42 22.53 3.59
C SER A 50 -5.37 21.51 3.15
N LEU A 51 -4.10 21.72 3.49
CA LEU A 51 -2.99 20.82 3.18
C LEU A 51 -3.14 19.49 3.91
N THR A 52 -3.44 19.51 5.21
CA THR A 52 -3.72 18.31 6.02
C THR A 52 -4.91 17.53 5.46
N ARG A 53 -5.99 18.23 5.07
CA ARG A 53 -7.13 17.59 4.43
C ARG A 53 -6.75 16.93 3.10
N GLN A 54 -5.99 17.61 2.25
CA GLN A 54 -5.56 17.06 0.97
C GLN A 54 -4.67 15.81 1.14
N LEU A 55 -3.81 15.77 2.17
CA LEU A 55 -3.03 14.57 2.50
C LEU A 55 -3.90 13.39 2.94
N GLN A 56 -4.90 13.65 3.78
CA GLN A 56 -5.86 12.64 4.21
C GLN A 56 -6.71 12.14 3.02
N GLU A 57 -7.14 13.04 2.16
CA GLU A 57 -7.92 12.75 0.95
C GLU A 57 -7.13 11.95 -0.09
N ASN A 58 -5.84 12.26 -0.28
CA ASN A 58 -4.93 11.47 -1.10
C ASN A 58 -4.49 10.17 -0.38
N GLY A 59 -4.79 10.09 0.93
CA GLY A 59 -4.45 9.01 1.85
C GLY A 59 -2.96 8.72 1.88
N VAL A 60 -2.16 9.79 1.99
CA VAL A 60 -0.71 9.73 2.19
C VAL A 60 -0.42 9.22 3.60
N THR A 61 0.09 8.00 3.71
CA THR A 61 0.39 7.35 4.98
C THR A 61 1.84 6.88 5.05
N TYR A 62 2.31 6.64 6.27
CA TYR A 62 3.55 5.93 6.55
C TYR A 62 3.30 4.91 7.67
N ASN A 63 3.45 3.62 7.36
CA ASN A 63 3.05 2.55 8.27
C ASN A 63 4.21 2.23 9.22
N ILE A 64 4.06 2.53 10.52
CA ILE A 64 5.12 2.24 11.50
C ILE A 64 4.90 0.82 12.04
N TYR A 65 5.83 -0.10 11.79
CA TYR A 65 5.79 -1.50 12.22
C TYR A 65 5.65 -1.73 13.74
N ALA A 66 5.77 -0.69 14.57
CA ALA A 66 5.87 -0.79 16.03
C ALA A 66 4.57 -0.46 16.79
N ASP A 67 3.45 -0.17 16.12
CA ASP A 67 2.16 -0.02 16.80
C ASP A 67 1.40 -1.37 16.83
N PRO A 68 1.21 -2.01 17.99
CA PRO A 68 0.47 -3.27 18.10
C PRO A 68 -0.99 -3.18 17.64
N LYS A 69 -1.54 -1.98 17.42
CA LYS A 69 -2.88 -1.76 16.83
C LYS A 69 -2.89 -1.60 15.30
N GLY A 70 -1.73 -1.66 14.64
CA GLY A 70 -1.61 -1.57 13.17
C GLY A 70 -2.16 -0.26 12.58
N ALA A 71 -2.18 0.83 13.35
CA ALA A 71 -2.76 2.09 12.92
C ALA A 71 -1.83 2.84 11.95
N ASP A 72 -2.32 3.11 10.75
CA ASP A 72 -1.65 4.00 9.79
C ASP A 72 -1.48 5.39 10.43
N ARG A 73 -0.23 5.86 10.61
CA ARG A 73 0.00 7.25 11.01
C ARG A 73 -0.13 8.15 9.79
N PRO A 74 -0.96 9.21 9.83
CA PRO A 74 -1.05 10.18 8.75
C PRO A 74 0.31 10.83 8.50
N TRP A 75 0.62 11.05 7.22
CA TRP A 75 1.82 11.80 6.86
C TRP A 75 1.72 13.26 7.30
N GLU A 76 2.71 13.73 8.05
CA GLU A 76 2.79 15.14 8.45
C GLU A 76 3.67 15.92 7.47
N LEU A 77 3.12 17.01 6.93
CA LEU A 77 3.80 17.91 6.00
C LEU A 77 3.64 19.33 6.49
N ASP A 78 4.77 20.01 6.61
CA ASP A 78 4.82 21.41 6.96
C ASP A 78 4.53 22.28 5.73
N LEU A 79 3.76 23.35 5.93
CA LEU A 79 3.41 24.31 4.89
C LEU A 79 4.63 25.04 4.30
N LEU A 80 5.68 25.27 5.08
CA LEU A 80 6.84 26.07 4.67
C LEU A 80 7.90 25.20 3.99
N PRO A 81 8.25 25.51 2.73
CA PRO A 81 9.29 24.78 2.02
C PRO A 81 10.67 25.08 2.61
N HIS A 82 11.60 24.14 2.46
CA HIS A 82 13.02 24.39 2.65
C HIS A 82 13.63 24.92 1.35
N VAL A 83 14.07 26.18 1.34
CA VAL A 83 14.52 26.87 0.11
C VAL A 83 16.05 26.84 -0.02
N LEU A 84 16.54 26.45 -1.20
CA LEU A 84 17.97 26.40 -1.54
C LEU A 84 18.29 27.21 -2.81
N PRO A 85 19.35 28.05 -2.80
CA PRO A 85 19.73 28.82 -3.97
C PRO A 85 20.37 27.94 -5.06
N ALA A 86 20.19 28.33 -6.33
CA ALA A 86 20.63 27.57 -7.51
C ALA A 86 22.12 27.21 -7.50
N GLY A 87 22.99 28.18 -7.18
CA GLY A 87 24.44 27.98 -7.20
C GLY A 87 24.92 26.99 -6.14
N GLU A 88 24.31 27.00 -4.95
CA GLU A 88 24.60 26.02 -3.90
C GLU A 88 24.12 24.62 -4.33
N TRP A 89 22.92 24.54 -4.89
CA TRP A 89 22.37 23.29 -5.38
C TRP A 89 23.21 22.66 -6.50
N GLN A 90 23.74 23.47 -7.42
CA GLN A 90 24.57 22.96 -8.53
C GLN A 90 25.83 22.23 -8.02
N GLN A 91 26.48 22.78 -6.98
CA GLN A 91 27.64 22.14 -6.35
C GLN A 91 27.24 20.85 -5.64
N LEU A 92 26.13 20.89 -4.89
CA LEU A 92 25.60 19.71 -4.19
C LEU A 92 25.24 18.60 -5.19
N ALA A 93 24.52 18.93 -6.26
CA ALA A 93 24.13 17.99 -7.30
C ALA A 93 25.34 17.36 -8.00
N ALA A 94 26.39 18.14 -8.30
CA ALA A 94 27.62 17.60 -8.86
C ALA A 94 28.29 16.58 -7.91
N GLY A 95 28.35 16.90 -6.61
CA GLY A 95 28.93 15.99 -5.62
C GLY A 95 28.10 14.73 -5.38
N VAL A 96 26.78 14.82 -5.38
CA VAL A 96 25.88 13.66 -5.31
C VAL A 96 26.05 12.76 -6.55
N ALA A 97 26.15 13.34 -7.75
CA ALA A 97 26.38 12.59 -8.97
C ALA A 97 27.76 11.88 -8.99
N GLN A 98 28.82 12.57 -8.53
CA GLN A 98 30.15 11.99 -8.36
C GLN A 98 30.12 10.79 -7.41
N ARG A 99 29.45 10.95 -6.25
CA ARG A 99 29.34 9.90 -5.25
C ARG A 99 28.55 8.69 -5.74
N ALA A 100 27.45 8.90 -6.48
CA ALA A 100 26.68 7.83 -7.09
C ALA A 100 27.55 7.02 -8.09
N ARG A 101 28.33 7.71 -8.92
CA ARG A 101 29.29 7.09 -9.85
C ARG A 101 30.35 6.26 -9.11
N LEU A 102 30.89 6.79 -8.02
CA LEU A 102 31.85 6.10 -7.17
C LEU A 102 31.26 4.81 -6.60
N LEU A 103 30.09 4.88 -5.98
CA LEU A 103 29.43 3.73 -5.37
C LEU A 103 29.05 2.66 -6.41
N ASN A 104 28.65 3.06 -7.63
CA ASN A 104 28.42 2.12 -8.73
C ASN A 104 29.70 1.37 -9.13
N ALA A 105 30.84 2.08 -9.20
CA ALA A 105 32.13 1.47 -9.52
C ALA A 105 32.64 0.55 -8.39
N VAL A 106 32.43 0.92 -7.13
CA VAL A 106 32.73 0.06 -5.98
C VAL A 106 31.91 -1.24 -6.04
N LEU A 107 30.62 -1.15 -6.38
CA LEU A 107 29.76 -2.34 -6.51
C LEU A 107 30.23 -3.27 -7.64
N ALA A 108 30.59 -2.68 -8.79
CA ALA A 108 31.11 -3.39 -9.93
C ALA A 108 32.43 -4.10 -9.62
N ASP A 109 33.28 -3.51 -8.78
CA ASP A 109 34.51 -4.15 -8.32
C ASP A 109 34.22 -5.28 -7.32
N ILE A 110 33.37 -5.04 -6.31
CA ILE A 110 33.01 -6.02 -5.27
C ILE A 110 32.44 -7.31 -5.85
N TYR A 111 31.53 -7.23 -6.83
CA TYR A 111 30.95 -8.42 -7.48
C TYR A 111 31.71 -8.87 -8.73
N GLY A 112 32.73 -8.12 -9.15
CA GLY A 112 33.55 -8.40 -10.31
C GLY A 112 34.99 -8.79 -9.93
N PRO A 113 36.01 -8.01 -10.35
CA PRO A 113 37.42 -8.39 -10.17
C PRO A 113 37.99 -8.21 -8.75
N GLN A 114 37.27 -7.55 -7.82
CA GLN A 114 37.64 -7.35 -6.42
C GLN A 114 39.02 -6.71 -6.18
N ARG A 115 39.42 -5.76 -7.04
CA ARG A 115 40.72 -5.08 -6.95
C ARG A 115 40.84 -4.20 -5.71
N LEU A 116 39.75 -3.60 -5.25
CA LEU A 116 39.75 -2.77 -4.05
C LEU A 116 40.12 -3.60 -2.81
N ILE A 117 39.71 -4.87 -2.78
CA ILE A 117 40.05 -5.81 -1.71
C ILE A 117 41.51 -6.27 -1.86
N SER A 118 41.91 -6.70 -3.08
CA SER A 118 43.27 -7.19 -3.31
C SER A 118 44.36 -6.13 -3.12
N ASP A 119 44.06 -4.86 -3.46
CA ASP A 119 44.98 -3.72 -3.29
C ASP A 119 45.00 -3.21 -1.83
N GLY A 120 44.22 -3.81 -0.92
CA GLY A 120 44.14 -3.40 0.49
C GLY A 120 43.42 -2.07 0.74
N MET A 121 42.64 -1.59 -0.23
CA MET A 121 41.88 -0.34 -0.16
C MET A 121 40.56 -0.50 0.58
N LEU A 122 40.00 -1.72 0.55
CA LEU A 122 38.77 -2.09 1.20
C LEU A 122 38.98 -3.38 2.00
N PRO A 123 38.76 -3.37 3.33
CA PRO A 123 38.91 -4.56 4.15
C PRO A 123 37.91 -5.66 3.77
N ALA A 124 38.41 -6.89 3.64
CA ALA A 124 37.58 -8.05 3.27
C ALA A 124 36.48 -8.31 4.32
N GLU A 125 36.77 -8.08 5.60
CA GLU A 125 35.84 -8.29 6.71
C GLU A 125 34.64 -7.33 6.65
N LEU A 126 34.83 -6.12 6.11
CA LEU A 126 33.75 -5.14 5.94
C LEU A 126 32.79 -5.54 4.82
N VAL A 127 33.27 -6.26 3.80
CA VAL A 127 32.47 -6.72 2.67
C VAL A 127 31.85 -8.09 2.95
N TYR A 128 32.68 -9.11 3.18
CA TYR A 128 32.22 -10.50 3.34
C TYR A 128 31.50 -10.75 4.66
N GLY A 129 31.74 -9.91 5.68
CA GLY A 129 31.00 -9.94 6.93
C GLY A 129 29.60 -9.31 6.85
N HIS A 130 29.29 -8.60 5.75
CA HIS A 130 28.02 -7.90 5.58
C HIS A 130 26.93 -8.84 5.06
N ASN A 131 25.80 -8.95 5.76
CA ASN A 131 24.70 -9.83 5.37
C ASN A 131 24.11 -9.56 3.97
N ASN A 132 24.19 -8.31 3.50
CA ASN A 132 23.74 -7.94 2.14
C ASN A 132 24.80 -8.18 1.05
N PHE A 133 25.96 -8.76 1.38
CA PHE A 133 26.85 -9.30 0.36
C PHE A 133 26.32 -10.65 -0.11
N LEU A 134 25.83 -10.70 -1.35
CA LEU A 134 25.17 -11.88 -1.89
C LEU A 134 26.17 -12.71 -2.71
N TRP A 135 26.71 -13.78 -2.11
CA TRP A 135 27.58 -14.73 -2.83
C TRP A 135 27.03 -15.19 -4.19
N PRO A 136 25.72 -15.51 -4.31
CA PRO A 136 25.14 -15.92 -5.59
C PRO A 136 25.17 -14.86 -6.71
N CYS A 137 25.46 -13.59 -6.38
CA CYS A 137 25.57 -12.48 -7.33
C CYS A 137 26.99 -12.27 -7.89
N GLN A 138 28.00 -13.02 -7.41
CA GLN A 138 29.36 -12.90 -7.90
C GLN A 138 29.44 -13.18 -9.41
N GLY A 139 30.10 -12.27 -10.15
CA GLY A 139 30.26 -12.36 -11.60
C GLY A 139 29.07 -11.86 -12.43
N ILE A 140 27.96 -11.46 -11.81
CA ILE A 140 26.83 -10.87 -12.52
C ILE A 140 27.23 -9.47 -13.03
N CYS A 141 27.05 -9.24 -14.33
CA CYS A 141 27.32 -7.96 -14.98
C CYS A 141 26.02 -7.38 -15.56
N PRO A 142 25.44 -6.34 -14.96
CA PRO A 142 24.25 -5.70 -15.50
C PRO A 142 24.57 -4.93 -16.80
N PRO A 143 23.57 -4.68 -17.65
CA PRO A 143 23.74 -3.89 -18.86
C PRO A 143 24.38 -2.51 -18.58
N ASP A 144 25.27 -2.08 -19.48
CA ASP A 144 26.09 -0.86 -19.35
C ASP A 144 26.91 -0.76 -18.04
N GLY A 145 27.09 -1.85 -17.28
CA GLY A 145 27.74 -1.81 -15.95
C GLY A 145 26.99 -0.95 -14.93
N THR A 146 25.67 -0.76 -15.12
CA THR A 146 24.83 0.05 -14.23
C THR A 146 24.22 -0.84 -13.16
N PHE A 147 24.82 -0.85 -11.97
CA PHE A 147 24.28 -1.55 -10.81
C PHE A 147 23.30 -0.66 -10.02
N LEU A 148 23.68 0.61 -9.79
CA LEU A 148 22.91 1.59 -9.06
C LEU A 148 22.09 2.45 -10.01
N HIS A 149 20.84 2.07 -10.24
CA HIS A 149 19.92 2.78 -11.11
C HIS A 149 19.34 4.02 -10.42
N VAL A 150 18.97 3.87 -9.15
CA VAL A 150 18.48 4.92 -8.25
C VAL A 150 19.38 4.96 -7.03
N TYR A 151 19.90 6.12 -6.69
CA TYR A 151 20.72 6.33 -5.50
C TYR A 151 20.06 7.40 -4.64
N ALA A 152 20.12 7.27 -3.32
CA ALA A 152 19.79 8.37 -2.44
C ALA A 152 20.87 8.59 -1.38
N VAL A 153 20.98 9.83 -0.93
CA VAL A 153 21.98 10.27 0.04
C VAL A 153 21.31 11.10 1.12
N ASP A 154 21.61 10.78 2.37
CA ASP A 154 21.15 11.52 3.55
C ASP A 154 22.19 12.59 3.90
N LEU A 155 21.77 13.85 3.87
CA LEU A 155 22.61 15.03 4.03
C LEU A 155 22.23 15.81 5.29
N ALA A 156 23.26 16.31 5.96
CA ALA A 156 23.16 17.27 7.05
C ALA A 156 24.01 18.50 6.73
N ARG A 157 23.56 19.67 7.19
CA ARG A 157 24.30 20.92 7.04
C ARG A 157 24.87 21.34 8.40
N ALA A 158 26.19 21.40 8.47
CA ALA A 158 26.92 21.76 9.67
C ALA A 158 26.82 23.27 9.99
N PRO A 159 27.18 23.73 11.19
CA PRO A 159 27.12 25.16 11.58
C PRO A 159 27.93 26.09 10.69
N ASP A 160 29.00 25.58 10.07
CA ASP A 160 29.82 26.30 9.10
C ASP A 160 29.15 26.46 7.72
N GLY A 161 27.96 25.87 7.54
CA GLY A 161 27.18 25.90 6.31
C GLY A 161 27.57 24.85 5.27
N ARG A 162 28.57 24.00 5.53
CA ARG A 162 28.97 22.91 4.64
C ARG A 162 28.03 21.71 4.76
N TRP A 163 27.84 21.02 3.63
CA TRP A 163 27.06 19.80 3.56
C TRP A 163 27.91 18.57 3.81
N TRP A 164 27.36 17.64 4.58
CA TRP A 164 28.01 16.38 4.95
C TRP A 164 27.09 15.20 4.66
N VAL A 165 27.65 14.13 4.11
CA VAL A 165 26.94 12.86 3.96
C VAL A 165 26.89 12.14 5.29
N THR A 166 25.68 11.78 5.70
CA THR A 166 25.42 11.02 6.93
C THR A 166 25.16 9.55 6.64
N ALA A 167 24.54 9.22 5.51
CA ALA A 167 24.30 7.86 5.05
C ALA A 167 24.05 7.79 3.54
N ASP A 168 24.36 6.64 2.95
CA ASP A 168 24.05 6.27 1.57
C ASP A 168 22.91 5.25 1.54
N ARG A 169 22.03 5.36 0.54
CA ARG A 169 20.92 4.44 0.31
C ARG A 169 20.97 3.91 -1.12
N THR A 170 21.29 2.64 -1.26
CA THR A 170 21.66 1.98 -2.51
C THR A 170 20.82 0.73 -2.79
N GLN A 171 20.05 0.25 -1.84
CA GLN A 171 19.22 -0.94 -1.99
C GLN A 171 17.89 -0.60 -2.67
N ALA A 172 16.91 -0.14 -1.89
CA ALA A 172 15.60 0.30 -2.37
C ALA A 172 15.24 1.67 -1.76
N PRO A 173 15.94 2.77 -2.15
CA PRO A 173 15.80 4.05 -1.47
C PRO A 173 14.38 4.63 -1.56
N SER A 174 13.74 4.83 -0.40
CA SER A 174 12.43 5.46 -0.27
C SER A 174 12.49 6.97 -0.07
N GLY A 175 11.41 7.64 -0.44
CA GLY A 175 11.14 9.06 -0.24
C GLY A 175 11.01 9.90 -1.53
N ALA A 176 11.41 9.41 -2.69
CA ALA A 176 11.31 10.16 -3.94
C ALA A 176 9.85 10.43 -4.33
N GLY A 177 8.96 9.46 -4.13
CA GLY A 177 7.52 9.63 -4.36
C GLY A 177 6.89 10.62 -3.36
N TYR A 178 7.31 10.60 -2.10
CA TYR A 178 6.87 11.59 -1.10
C TYR A 178 7.35 13.00 -1.46
N ALA A 179 8.58 13.17 -1.97
CA ALA A 179 9.06 14.48 -2.41
C ALA A 179 8.22 15.03 -3.58
N LEU A 180 7.84 14.18 -4.53
CA LEU A 180 6.96 14.56 -5.64
C LEU A 180 5.54 14.92 -5.18
N GLU A 181 4.98 14.17 -4.23
CA GLU A 181 3.66 14.45 -3.68
C GLU A 181 3.65 15.72 -2.82
N ASN A 182 4.64 15.89 -1.94
CA ASN A 182 4.85 17.11 -1.17
C ASN A 182 4.91 18.32 -2.11
N ARG A 183 5.67 18.23 -3.20
CA ARG A 183 5.75 19.29 -4.22
C ARG A 183 4.40 19.63 -4.81
N THR A 184 3.62 18.63 -5.19
CA THR A 184 2.30 18.81 -5.81
C THR A 184 1.31 19.49 -4.86
N ILE A 185 1.34 19.14 -3.57
CA ILE A 185 0.47 19.71 -2.54
C ILE A 185 0.91 21.14 -2.19
N VAL A 186 2.18 21.35 -1.85
CA VAL A 186 2.69 22.66 -1.43
C VAL A 186 2.62 23.68 -2.57
N SER A 187 2.86 23.29 -3.82
CA SER A 187 2.72 24.22 -4.97
C SER A 187 1.28 24.69 -5.18
N ARG A 188 0.28 23.88 -4.79
CA ARG A 188 -1.14 24.29 -4.83
C ARG A 188 -1.52 25.14 -3.62
N ALA A 189 -0.92 24.87 -2.46
CA ALA A 189 -1.13 25.65 -1.25
C ALA A 189 -0.47 27.04 -1.34
N LEU A 190 0.66 27.18 -2.06
CA LEU A 190 1.44 28.41 -2.20
C LEU A 190 1.77 28.74 -3.68
N PRO A 191 0.76 28.94 -4.55
CA PRO A 191 0.98 28.99 -6.01
C PRO A 191 1.73 30.25 -6.47
N GLU A 192 1.44 31.41 -5.90
CA GLU A 192 2.13 32.66 -6.22
C GLU A 192 3.61 32.59 -5.85
N LEU A 193 3.90 32.14 -4.62
CA LEU A 193 5.27 31.99 -4.14
C LEU A 193 6.06 30.97 -4.97
N TYR A 194 5.44 29.84 -5.34
CA TYR A 194 6.06 28.81 -6.18
C TYR A 194 6.48 29.36 -7.55
N ARG A 195 5.60 30.16 -8.18
CA ARG A 195 5.86 30.82 -9.46
C ARG A 195 6.93 31.89 -9.34
N ASP A 196 6.81 32.78 -8.36
CA ASP A 196 7.67 33.95 -8.20
C ASP A 196 9.11 33.55 -7.85
N LEU A 197 9.29 32.43 -7.13
CA LEU A 197 10.61 31.85 -6.81
C LEU A 197 11.20 30.98 -7.94
N GLN A 198 10.48 30.76 -9.05
CA GLN A 198 10.94 29.96 -10.19
C GLN A 198 11.48 28.57 -9.77
N VAL A 199 10.73 27.87 -8.92
CA VAL A 199 11.17 26.58 -8.36
C VAL A 199 11.32 25.52 -9.47
N GLN A 200 12.46 24.82 -9.48
CA GLN A 200 12.76 23.81 -10.50
C GLN A 200 11.81 22.60 -10.43
N HIS A 201 11.41 22.08 -11.60
CA HIS A 201 10.49 20.94 -11.70
C HIS A 201 11.20 19.59 -11.46
N LEU A 202 10.51 18.69 -10.74
CA LEU A 202 11.01 17.34 -10.42
C LEU A 202 10.83 16.33 -11.56
N ALA A 203 10.03 16.66 -12.58
CA ALA A 203 9.62 15.76 -13.67
C ALA A 203 10.78 15.11 -14.42
N GLY A 204 11.85 15.87 -14.69
CA GLY A 204 12.98 15.40 -15.48
C GLY A 204 13.72 14.22 -14.86
N PHE A 205 13.72 14.10 -13.54
CA PHE A 205 14.30 12.96 -12.82
C PHE A 205 13.54 11.67 -13.13
N PHE A 206 12.22 11.65 -12.95
CA PHE A 206 11.39 10.47 -13.16
C PHE A 206 11.36 10.02 -14.62
N ARG A 207 11.38 10.97 -15.57
CA ARG A 207 11.51 10.65 -16.99
C ARG A 207 12.87 10.01 -17.31
N THR A 208 13.95 10.50 -16.70
CA THR A 208 15.28 9.91 -16.85
C THR A 208 15.30 8.48 -16.29
N LEU A 209 14.63 8.23 -15.16
CA LEU A 209 14.43 6.89 -14.61
C LEU A 209 13.72 5.97 -15.62
N GLN A 210 12.59 6.41 -16.18
CA GLN A 210 11.85 5.60 -17.16
C GLN A 210 12.71 5.27 -18.39
N GLN A 211 13.38 6.27 -18.95
CA GLN A 211 14.25 6.10 -20.11
C GLN A 211 15.40 5.14 -19.83
N THR A 212 16.01 5.23 -18.65
CA THR A 212 17.10 4.33 -18.26
C THR A 212 16.62 2.90 -18.08
N LEU A 213 15.48 2.66 -17.41
CA LEU A 213 14.95 1.31 -17.24
C LEU A 213 14.55 0.68 -18.59
N ILE A 214 13.89 1.44 -19.47
CA ILE A 214 13.52 0.97 -20.82
C ILE A 214 14.75 0.68 -21.67
N ARG A 215 15.78 1.53 -21.61
CA ARG A 215 17.02 1.37 -22.38
C ARG A 215 17.81 0.12 -21.95
N LEU A 216 17.91 -0.11 -20.64
CA LEU A 216 18.70 -1.20 -20.06
C LEU A 216 17.93 -2.53 -20.01
N ALA A 217 16.61 -2.51 -20.18
CA ALA A 217 15.81 -3.73 -20.22
C ALA A 217 16.24 -4.60 -21.42
N PRO A 218 16.49 -5.91 -21.23
CA PRO A 218 16.77 -6.82 -22.33
C PRO A 218 15.59 -6.79 -23.30
N ASN A 219 15.84 -6.47 -24.57
CA ASN A 219 14.81 -6.44 -25.60
C ASN A 219 15.29 -7.25 -26.82
N ASP A 220 14.41 -8.11 -27.33
CA ASP A 220 14.69 -8.91 -28.53
C ASP A 220 13.82 -8.41 -29.70
N THR A 221 12.51 -8.28 -29.49
CA THR A 221 11.53 -7.94 -30.55
C THR A 221 10.26 -7.19 -30.11
N GLU A 222 10.04 -6.99 -28.81
CA GLU A 222 8.79 -6.42 -28.25
C GLU A 222 9.05 -5.20 -27.34
N PRO A 223 8.06 -4.30 -27.13
CA PRO A 223 8.23 -3.19 -26.20
C PRO A 223 8.43 -3.71 -24.77
N PRO A 224 9.46 -3.22 -24.03
CA PRO A 224 9.79 -3.76 -22.73
C PRO A 224 8.72 -3.43 -21.69
N LEU A 225 8.18 -4.48 -21.07
CA LEU A 225 7.32 -4.37 -19.90
C LEU A 225 8.16 -4.15 -18.64
N VAL A 226 7.97 -2.99 -18.01
CA VAL A 226 8.58 -2.63 -16.72
C VAL A 226 7.51 -2.72 -15.63
N VAL A 227 7.80 -3.42 -14.54
CA VAL A 227 6.91 -3.55 -13.37
C VAL A 227 7.56 -2.98 -12.10
N LEU A 228 6.75 -2.55 -11.14
CA LEU A 228 7.21 -2.10 -9.82
C LEU A 228 6.87 -3.18 -8.79
N LEU A 229 7.89 -3.86 -8.26
CA LEU A 229 7.74 -4.94 -7.29
C LEU A 229 7.67 -4.37 -5.86
N THR A 230 6.57 -4.65 -5.16
CA THR A 230 6.31 -4.18 -3.79
C THR A 230 6.19 -5.36 -2.82
N PRO A 231 6.64 -5.21 -1.56
CA PRO A 231 6.38 -6.19 -0.48
C PRO A 231 4.90 -6.20 -0.03
N GLY A 232 4.06 -5.30 -0.55
CA GLY A 232 2.64 -5.21 -0.21
C GLY A 232 2.30 -4.18 0.87
N ARG A 233 1.03 -4.16 1.30
CA ARG A 233 0.44 -3.09 2.12
C ARG A 233 1.06 -2.86 3.49
N PHE A 234 1.68 -3.89 4.06
CA PHE A 234 2.25 -3.83 5.41
C PHE A 234 3.60 -3.11 5.45
N ASN A 235 4.15 -2.73 4.30
CA ASN A 235 5.38 -1.96 4.24
C ASN A 235 5.14 -0.48 4.56
N GLU A 236 6.08 0.09 5.31
CA GLU A 236 6.06 1.49 5.76
C GLU A 236 5.91 2.52 4.63
N SER A 237 6.40 2.19 3.43
CA SER A 237 6.40 3.05 2.25
C SER A 237 5.47 2.59 1.12
N TYR A 238 4.48 1.73 1.43
CA TYR A 238 3.55 1.19 0.42
C TYR A 238 2.81 2.28 -0.36
N PHE A 239 2.41 3.38 0.29
CA PHE A 239 1.83 4.54 -0.38
C PHE A 239 2.74 5.06 -1.50
N GLU A 240 4.04 5.19 -1.23
CA GLU A 240 5.02 5.65 -2.22
C GLU A 240 5.09 4.71 -3.41
N HIS A 241 4.99 3.40 -3.18
CA HIS A 241 5.05 2.39 -4.24
C HIS A 241 3.86 2.53 -5.18
N LEU A 242 2.65 2.65 -4.61
CA LEU A 242 1.42 2.88 -5.36
C LEU A 242 1.48 4.19 -6.14
N TYR A 243 1.95 5.25 -5.48
CA TYR A 243 2.07 6.57 -6.09
C TYR A 243 3.06 6.57 -7.26
N LEU A 244 4.27 6.03 -7.07
CA LEU A 244 5.29 5.95 -8.12
C LEU A 244 4.85 5.03 -9.26
N ALA A 245 4.23 3.88 -8.99
CA ALA A 245 3.70 2.99 -10.02
C ALA A 245 2.70 3.72 -10.92
N ARG A 246 1.75 4.45 -10.33
CA ARG A 246 0.76 5.26 -11.06
C ARG A 246 1.40 6.38 -11.86
N GLN A 247 2.32 7.12 -11.26
CA GLN A 247 3.00 8.22 -11.93
C GLN A 247 3.82 7.69 -13.09
N LEU A 248 4.71 6.72 -12.85
CA LEU A 248 5.59 6.12 -13.86
C LEU A 248 4.85 5.24 -14.89
N GLY A 249 3.58 4.91 -14.66
CA GLY A 249 2.80 4.07 -15.56
C GLY A 249 3.24 2.60 -15.57
N TYR A 250 3.76 2.11 -14.45
CA TYR A 250 4.19 0.71 -14.28
C TYR A 250 3.13 -0.09 -13.52
N PRO A 251 2.85 -1.34 -13.90
CA PRO A 251 2.06 -2.24 -13.07
C PRO A 251 2.71 -2.42 -11.70
N LEU A 252 1.95 -2.19 -10.63
CA LEU A 252 2.34 -2.50 -9.26
C LEU A 252 2.09 -3.99 -9.03
N VAL A 253 3.13 -4.75 -8.68
CA VAL A 253 3.07 -6.21 -8.55
C VAL A 253 3.69 -6.66 -7.23
N GLU A 254 3.17 -7.73 -6.65
CA GLU A 254 3.78 -8.44 -5.52
C GLU A 254 4.52 -9.68 -6.03
N GLY A 255 5.35 -10.32 -5.18
CA GLY A 255 6.10 -11.51 -5.57
C GLY A 255 5.21 -12.63 -6.11
N SER A 256 4.04 -12.80 -5.49
CA SER A 256 3.02 -13.76 -5.90
C SER A 256 2.33 -13.43 -7.23
N ASP A 257 2.46 -12.22 -7.79
CA ASP A 257 1.95 -11.86 -9.11
C ASP A 257 2.90 -12.29 -10.23
N LEU A 258 4.16 -12.60 -9.90
CA LEU A 258 5.21 -12.98 -10.82
C LEU A 258 5.52 -14.48 -10.73
N THR A 259 6.03 -15.04 -11.82
CA THR A 259 6.52 -16.43 -11.88
C THR A 259 7.69 -16.54 -12.83
N VAL A 260 8.64 -17.43 -12.56
CA VAL A 260 9.79 -17.69 -13.43
C VAL A 260 9.58 -19.01 -14.16
N ARG A 261 9.74 -19.00 -15.48
CA ARG A 261 9.75 -20.21 -16.33
C ARG A 261 10.89 -20.10 -17.34
N ASP A 262 11.69 -21.16 -17.44
CA ASP A 262 12.89 -21.19 -18.28
C ASP A 262 13.80 -19.98 -18.06
N ALA A 263 14.03 -19.57 -16.81
CA ALA A 263 14.78 -18.35 -16.44
C ALA A 263 14.21 -17.03 -16.98
N THR A 264 12.97 -17.00 -17.44
CA THR A 264 12.27 -15.77 -17.86
C THR A 264 11.18 -15.42 -16.85
N VAL A 265 11.10 -14.16 -16.44
CA VAL A 265 10.07 -13.67 -15.51
C VAL A 265 8.79 -13.33 -16.27
N TYR A 266 7.65 -13.79 -15.76
CA TYR A 266 6.33 -13.52 -16.30
C TYR A 266 5.41 -12.92 -15.25
N LEU A 267 4.57 -11.96 -15.67
CA LEU A 267 3.43 -11.45 -14.93
C LEU A 267 2.20 -12.34 -15.20
N LYS A 268 1.55 -12.79 -14.12
CA LYS A 268 0.28 -13.54 -14.18
C LYS A 268 -0.88 -12.57 -14.38
N THR A 269 -1.36 -12.46 -15.62
CA THR A 269 -2.54 -11.66 -15.97
C THR A 269 -3.76 -12.55 -16.17
N LEU A 270 -4.96 -11.96 -16.18
CA LEU A 270 -6.18 -12.70 -16.57
C LEU A 270 -6.10 -13.33 -17.96
N SER A 271 -5.36 -12.69 -18.88
CA SER A 271 -5.18 -13.17 -20.26
C SER A 271 -4.05 -14.19 -20.42
N GLY A 272 -3.38 -14.56 -19.32
CA GLY A 272 -2.23 -15.46 -19.32
C GLY A 272 -0.92 -14.77 -18.92
N LEU A 273 0.20 -15.41 -19.24
CA LEU A 273 1.54 -14.95 -18.85
C LEU A 273 2.07 -13.87 -19.80
N ARG A 274 2.58 -12.77 -19.25
CA ARG A 274 3.24 -11.68 -20.00
C ARG A 274 4.69 -11.54 -19.57
N ARG A 275 5.63 -11.55 -20.52
CA ARG A 275 7.08 -11.42 -20.22
C ARG A 275 7.37 -10.07 -19.56
N VAL A 276 8.07 -10.11 -18.43
CA VAL A 276 8.58 -8.93 -17.72
C VAL A 276 10.05 -8.73 -18.10
N HIS A 277 10.40 -7.52 -18.51
CA HIS A 277 11.73 -7.19 -19.01
C HIS A 277 12.56 -6.43 -17.97
N ALA A 278 11.90 -5.59 -17.16
CA ALA A 278 12.55 -4.91 -16.04
C ALA A 278 11.66 -4.86 -14.80
N ILE A 279 12.29 -4.95 -13.63
CA ILE A 279 11.66 -4.89 -12.32
C ILE A 279 12.31 -3.74 -11.55
N MET A 280 11.53 -2.68 -11.28
CA MET A 280 11.89 -1.70 -10.27
C MET A 280 11.49 -2.26 -8.90
N ARG A 281 12.47 -2.73 -8.12
CA ARG A 281 12.17 -3.37 -6.84
C ARG A 281 12.06 -2.36 -5.70
N ARG A 282 11.17 -2.64 -4.77
CA ARG A 282 11.02 -1.97 -3.48
C ARG A 282 11.18 -2.93 -2.30
N LEU A 283 11.87 -4.04 -2.56
CA LEU A 283 12.20 -5.08 -1.59
C LEU A 283 13.69 -5.06 -1.32
N ASP A 284 14.01 -5.51 -0.12
CA ASP A 284 15.37 -5.79 0.27
C ASP A 284 15.93 -7.01 -0.46
N ASP A 285 17.27 -7.04 -0.59
CA ASP A 285 18.03 -8.00 -1.37
C ASP A 285 17.69 -9.45 -1.04
N ASP A 286 17.75 -9.80 0.25
CA ASP A 286 17.52 -11.15 0.76
C ASP A 286 16.09 -11.64 0.51
N PHE A 287 15.10 -10.74 0.48
CA PHE A 287 13.70 -11.10 0.24
C PHE A 287 13.36 -11.36 -1.22
N CYS A 288 14.25 -11.05 -2.18
CA CYS A 288 13.92 -11.04 -3.61
C CYS A 288 13.75 -12.44 -4.23
N ASP A 289 14.47 -13.46 -3.75
CA ASP A 289 14.39 -14.83 -4.27
C ASP A 289 14.47 -15.87 -3.15
N PRO A 290 13.36 -16.57 -2.83
CA PRO A 290 13.36 -17.57 -1.77
C PRO A 290 14.12 -18.86 -2.11
N LEU A 291 14.46 -19.13 -3.38
CA LEU A 291 15.19 -20.36 -3.73
C LEU A 291 16.69 -20.25 -3.44
N GLU A 292 17.29 -19.09 -3.70
CA GLU A 292 18.74 -18.89 -3.58
C GLU A 292 19.16 -17.97 -2.42
N LEU A 293 18.26 -17.13 -1.91
CA LEU A 293 18.57 -16.15 -0.87
C LEU A 293 17.92 -16.54 0.46
N ARG A 294 16.67 -16.12 0.69
CA ARG A 294 15.98 -16.30 1.97
C ARG A 294 14.78 -17.22 1.84
N THR A 295 14.93 -18.47 2.29
CA THR A 295 13.94 -19.55 2.09
C THR A 295 12.60 -19.35 2.80
N ASP A 296 12.54 -18.57 3.88
CA ASP A 296 11.30 -18.22 4.59
C ASP A 296 10.60 -16.98 4.00
N SER A 297 11.14 -16.36 2.94
CA SER A 297 10.52 -15.20 2.29
C SER A 297 9.30 -15.59 1.46
N ALA A 298 8.16 -14.97 1.75
CA ALA A 298 6.96 -15.01 0.92
C ALA A 298 6.82 -13.77 0.00
N LEU A 299 7.79 -12.85 0.03
CA LEU A 299 7.71 -11.56 -0.66
C LEU A 299 8.34 -11.59 -2.06
N GLY A 300 9.35 -12.45 -2.25
CA GLY A 300 10.14 -12.55 -3.46
C GLY A 300 9.49 -13.36 -4.58
N VAL A 301 10.25 -13.57 -5.64
CA VAL A 301 9.85 -14.38 -6.79
C VAL A 301 10.81 -15.57 -6.89
N PRO A 302 10.33 -16.82 -6.69
CA PRO A 302 11.17 -18.01 -6.80
C PRO A 302 11.88 -18.08 -8.15
N GLY A 303 13.22 -18.15 -8.16
CA GLY A 303 14.05 -18.26 -9.36
C GLY A 303 14.37 -16.93 -10.04
N LEU A 304 14.04 -15.79 -9.42
CA LEU A 304 14.37 -14.47 -9.94
C LEU A 304 15.87 -14.27 -10.12
N LEU A 305 16.68 -14.75 -9.19
CA LEU A 305 18.12 -14.54 -9.25
C LEU A 305 18.74 -15.27 -10.47
N ASP A 306 18.28 -16.48 -10.78
CA ASP A 306 18.71 -17.19 -11.99
C ASP A 306 18.35 -16.41 -13.26
N ALA A 307 17.14 -15.84 -13.33
CA ALA A 307 16.72 -14.98 -14.44
C ALA A 307 17.61 -13.73 -14.60
N VAL A 308 18.01 -13.11 -13.49
CA VAL A 308 18.94 -11.98 -13.47
C VAL A 308 20.34 -12.40 -13.92
N ARG A 309 20.84 -13.53 -13.40
CA ARG A 309 22.16 -14.08 -13.73
C ARG A 309 22.28 -14.40 -15.23
N GLN A 310 21.20 -14.87 -15.85
CA GLN A 310 21.13 -15.11 -17.30
C GLN A 310 20.89 -13.85 -18.14
N GLY A 311 20.74 -12.68 -17.51
CA GLY A 311 20.50 -11.41 -18.21
C GLY A 311 19.13 -11.31 -18.89
N ARG A 312 18.15 -12.14 -18.48
CA ARG A 312 16.82 -12.20 -19.09
C ARG A 312 15.85 -11.17 -18.53
N VAL A 313 16.18 -10.57 -17.39
CA VAL A 313 15.42 -9.50 -16.74
C VAL A 313 16.37 -8.51 -16.09
N LEU A 314 16.06 -7.22 -16.19
CA LEU A 314 16.74 -6.15 -15.45
C LEU A 314 16.10 -5.99 -14.06
N VAL A 315 16.89 -6.00 -12.99
CA VAL A 315 16.41 -5.64 -11.64
C VAL A 315 17.07 -4.33 -11.20
N ALA A 316 16.25 -3.34 -10.87
CA ALA A 316 16.67 -1.99 -10.52
C ALA A 316 16.27 -1.65 -9.06
N ASN A 317 17.20 -1.41 -8.14
CA ASN A 317 18.66 -1.57 -8.28
C ASN A 317 19.11 -3.04 -8.35
N ALA A 318 20.31 -3.28 -8.86
CA ALA A 318 20.90 -4.62 -8.92
C ALA A 318 20.90 -5.30 -7.54
N LEU A 319 20.75 -6.62 -7.54
CA LEU A 319 20.80 -7.42 -6.32
C LEU A 319 22.20 -7.35 -5.70
N GLY A 320 22.26 -7.24 -4.38
CA GLY A 320 23.49 -7.10 -3.61
C GLY A 320 23.98 -5.67 -3.44
N SER A 321 23.24 -4.67 -3.94
CA SER A 321 23.57 -3.25 -3.74
C SER A 321 23.46 -2.78 -2.29
N GLY A 322 22.81 -3.55 -1.41
CA GLY A 322 22.70 -3.28 0.01
C GLY A 322 24.03 -3.32 0.78
N VAL A 323 25.08 -3.94 0.23
CA VAL A 323 26.42 -3.96 0.85
C VAL A 323 27.02 -2.56 0.99
N LEU A 324 26.61 -1.61 0.14
CA LEU A 324 27.13 -0.24 0.13
C LEU A 324 26.51 0.67 1.21
N GLU A 325 25.46 0.23 1.89
CA GLU A 325 24.81 1.01 2.96
C GLU A 325 25.55 0.90 4.31
N SER A 326 26.63 0.12 4.39
CA SER A 326 27.41 0.00 5.62
C SER A 326 28.01 1.35 6.03
N PRO A 327 27.77 1.83 7.27
CA PRO A 327 28.40 3.05 7.75
C PRO A 327 29.94 2.98 7.75
N GLY A 328 30.52 1.77 7.83
CA GLY A 328 31.97 1.58 7.85
C GLY A 328 32.65 2.00 6.54
N LEU A 329 31.93 1.99 5.41
CA LEU A 329 32.49 2.35 4.11
C LEU A 329 32.88 3.81 3.99
N LEU A 330 32.22 4.70 4.74
CA LEU A 330 32.37 6.16 4.62
C LEU A 330 33.84 6.62 4.76
N GLY A 331 34.61 5.96 5.64
CA GLY A 331 36.02 6.29 5.86
C GLY A 331 36.95 5.97 4.68
N PHE A 332 36.58 5.00 3.83
CA PHE A 332 37.41 4.49 2.74
C PHE A 332 37.15 5.21 1.40
N LEU A 333 35.95 5.76 1.21
CA LEU A 333 35.51 6.36 -0.05
C LEU A 333 36.43 7.47 -0.61
N PRO A 334 37.01 8.39 0.20
CA PRO A 334 37.91 9.41 -0.33
C PRO A 334 39.14 8.84 -1.03
N ALA A 335 39.79 7.83 -0.42
CA ALA A 335 40.97 7.18 -0.99
C ALA A 335 40.61 6.34 -2.23
N ILE A 336 39.48 5.64 -2.18
CA ILE A 336 38.96 4.86 -3.30
C ILE A 336 38.66 5.79 -4.50
N ASN A 337 38.03 6.94 -4.28
CA ASN A 337 37.72 7.90 -5.34
C ASN A 337 38.99 8.43 -6.02
N GLN A 338 40.00 8.77 -5.22
CA GLN A 338 41.29 9.21 -5.73
C GLN A 338 41.99 8.13 -6.57
N ARG A 339 41.88 6.86 -6.18
CA ARG A 339 42.47 5.74 -6.92
C ARG A 339 41.74 5.41 -8.22
N LEU A 340 40.41 5.40 -8.20
CA LEU A 340 39.60 5.01 -9.35
C LEU A 340 39.49 6.13 -10.39
N PHE A 341 39.41 7.39 -9.96
CA PHE A 341 39.12 8.51 -10.84
C PHE A 341 40.17 9.62 -10.83
N GLY A 342 41.18 9.57 -9.96
CA GLY A 342 42.22 10.59 -9.87
C GLY A 342 41.77 11.93 -9.29
N GLU A 343 40.57 11.99 -8.70
CA GLU A 343 39.95 13.22 -8.21
C GLU A 343 39.58 13.12 -6.73
N ALA A 344 39.57 14.26 -6.04
CA ALA A 344 39.11 14.34 -4.66
C ALA A 344 37.59 14.18 -4.58
N LEU A 345 37.12 13.57 -3.49
CA LEU A 345 35.69 13.47 -3.20
C LEU A 345 35.14 14.86 -2.83
N SER A 346 34.25 15.39 -3.67
CA SER A 346 33.73 16.76 -3.54
C SER A 346 32.77 16.93 -2.36
N LEU A 347 31.98 15.90 -2.05
CA LEU A 347 31.02 15.90 -0.95
C LEU A 347 31.56 15.03 0.21
N PRO A 348 32.00 15.64 1.31
CA PRO A 348 32.60 14.91 2.41
C PRO A 348 31.55 14.09 3.18
N SER A 349 31.98 12.96 3.73
CA SER A 349 31.18 12.17 4.68
C SER A 349 31.50 12.58 6.10
N ILE A 350 30.56 12.36 7.02
CA ILE A 350 30.82 12.57 8.45
C ILE A 350 32.03 11.75 8.89
N ALA A 351 32.86 12.31 9.78
CA ALA A 351 34.05 11.62 10.27
C ALA A 351 33.64 10.28 10.86
N THR A 352 34.21 9.21 10.30
CA THR A 352 33.78 7.84 10.54
C THR A 352 35.00 6.95 10.73
N TRP A 353 34.98 6.19 11.82
CA TRP A 353 36.01 5.25 12.23
C TRP A 353 35.41 3.85 12.28
N TRP A 354 35.83 2.98 11.37
CA TRP A 354 35.48 1.57 11.43
C TRP A 354 36.43 0.87 12.41
N CYS A 355 35.89 0.31 13.48
CA CYS A 355 36.68 -0.26 14.57
C CYS A 355 37.40 -1.55 14.19
N GLY A 356 37.22 -2.09 12.98
CA GLY A 356 37.93 -3.29 12.50
C GLY A 356 39.45 -3.10 12.40
N GLU A 357 39.92 -1.87 12.19
CA GLU A 357 41.35 -1.55 12.17
C GLU A 357 41.87 -1.25 13.59
N PRO A 358 42.89 -1.95 14.12
CA PRO A 358 43.32 -1.79 15.51
C PRO A 358 43.73 -0.36 15.90
N ALA A 359 44.42 0.36 15.01
CA ALA A 359 44.82 1.75 15.25
C ALA A 359 43.62 2.71 15.27
N VAL A 360 42.61 2.45 14.41
CA VAL A 360 41.38 3.22 14.35
C VAL A 360 40.50 2.96 15.58
N MET A 361 40.40 1.69 16.00
CA MET A 361 39.70 1.30 17.23
C MET A 361 40.28 2.01 18.46
N ALA A 362 41.61 2.01 18.61
CA ALA A 362 42.26 2.67 19.75
C ALA A 362 41.87 4.16 19.84
N ARG A 363 41.91 4.87 18.70
CA ARG A 363 41.49 6.28 18.62
C ARG A 363 40.00 6.47 18.91
N ALA A 364 39.14 5.59 18.38
CA ALA A 364 37.71 5.64 18.63
C ALA A 364 37.37 5.41 20.12
N LEU A 365 38.12 4.54 20.81
CA LEU A 365 37.96 4.29 22.24
C LEU A 365 38.44 5.47 23.10
N GLU A 366 39.54 6.13 22.72
CA GLU A 366 40.02 7.35 23.39
C GLU A 366 39.01 8.49 23.31
N GLN A 367 38.35 8.63 22.16
CA GLN A 367 37.37 9.69 21.87
C GLN A 367 35.92 9.28 22.14
N LEU A 368 35.70 8.08 22.67
CA LEU A 368 34.37 7.48 22.85
C LEU A 368 33.32 8.43 23.48
N PRO A 369 33.63 9.27 24.49
CA PRO A 369 32.65 10.20 25.07
C PRO A 369 32.07 11.23 24.10
N GLN A 370 32.72 11.50 22.97
CA GLN A 370 32.32 12.52 21.99
C GLN A 370 31.69 11.90 20.73
N LEU A 371 31.72 10.58 20.61
CA LEU A 371 31.33 9.85 19.40
C LEU A 371 29.97 9.16 19.55
N LEU A 372 29.34 8.95 18.41
CA LEU A 372 28.16 8.12 18.24
C LEU A 372 28.58 6.73 17.75
N VAL A 373 28.24 5.69 18.50
CA VAL A 373 28.54 4.30 18.13
C VAL A 373 27.33 3.67 17.45
N LYS A 374 27.56 3.08 16.27
CA LYS A 374 26.58 2.40 15.44
C LYS A 374 27.06 1.00 15.04
N PRO A 375 26.14 0.08 14.72
CA PRO A 375 26.52 -1.18 14.08
C PRO A 375 27.09 -0.94 12.68
N ALA A 376 28.11 -1.71 12.31
CA ALA A 376 28.65 -1.76 10.94
C ALA A 376 27.75 -2.53 9.98
N PHE A 377 26.97 -3.48 10.51
CA PHE A 377 26.12 -4.41 9.75
C PHE A 377 24.67 -4.35 10.22
N PRO A 378 23.68 -4.46 9.32
CA PRO A 378 22.26 -4.50 9.68
C PRO A 378 21.88 -5.63 10.64
N SER A 379 22.59 -6.75 10.60
CA SER A 379 22.36 -7.93 11.45
C SER A 379 22.63 -7.69 12.94
N GLN A 380 23.38 -6.64 13.26
CA GLN A 380 23.69 -6.29 14.64
C GLN A 380 22.70 -5.22 15.12
N SER A 381 21.55 -5.67 15.64
CA SER A 381 20.51 -4.78 16.12
C SER A 381 20.84 -4.23 17.52
N PHE A 382 21.38 -3.01 17.59
CA PHE A 382 21.35 -2.22 18.81
C PHE A 382 21.05 -0.76 18.49
N ARG A 383 20.44 -0.06 19.46
CA ARG A 383 20.15 1.37 19.31
C ARG A 383 21.47 2.13 19.25
N PRO A 384 21.66 3.07 18.29
CA PRO A 384 22.83 3.93 18.28
C PRO A 384 23.07 4.56 19.64
N VAL A 385 24.31 4.48 20.13
CA VAL A 385 24.67 4.89 21.49
C VAL A 385 25.53 6.14 21.43
N PHE A 386 25.09 7.19 22.12
CA PHE A 386 25.85 8.42 22.28
C PHE A 386 26.81 8.26 23.45
N GLY A 387 28.11 8.36 23.20
CA GLY A 387 29.10 8.16 24.27
C GLY A 387 28.98 9.15 25.42
N ARG A 388 28.46 10.36 25.17
CA ARG A 388 28.23 11.39 26.19
C ARG A 388 27.06 11.10 27.12
N ASP A 389 26.09 10.30 26.66
CA ASP A 389 24.88 9.95 27.43
C ASP A 389 25.16 8.78 28.39
N LEU A 390 26.32 8.12 28.25
CA LEU A 390 26.73 6.98 29.05
C LEU A 390 27.52 7.42 30.29
N ASP A 391 27.27 6.75 31.41
CA ASP A 391 28.14 6.83 32.58
C ASP A 391 29.49 6.10 32.35
N SER A 392 30.40 6.16 33.32
CA SER A 392 31.73 5.55 33.19
C SER A 392 31.68 4.01 33.09
N ALA A 393 30.78 3.35 33.81
CA ALA A 393 30.64 1.89 33.80
C ALA A 393 30.04 1.42 32.47
N GLN A 394 29.03 2.12 31.95
CA GLN A 394 28.42 1.87 30.66
C GLN A 394 29.40 2.10 29.50
N ARG A 395 30.24 3.15 29.58
CA ARG A 395 31.31 3.37 28.61
C ARG A 395 32.34 2.25 28.60
N GLN A 396 32.75 1.79 29.78
CA GLN A 396 33.69 0.67 29.89
C GLN A 396 33.09 -0.62 29.30
N ALA A 397 31.83 -0.92 29.62
CA ALA A 397 31.14 -2.08 29.05
C ALA A 397 30.99 -1.98 27.52
N LEU A 398 30.75 -0.78 26.98
CA LEU A 398 30.72 -0.56 25.53
C LEU A 398 32.10 -0.76 24.91
N ALA A 399 33.17 -0.26 25.55
CA ALA A 399 34.54 -0.45 25.09
C ALA A 399 34.93 -1.93 25.03
N GLU A 400 34.61 -2.71 26.08
CA GLU A 400 34.86 -4.16 26.12
C GLU A 400 34.11 -4.90 25.01
N ARG A 401 32.85 -4.51 24.73
CA ARG A 401 32.07 -5.07 23.62
C ARG A 401 32.69 -4.75 22.25
N ILE A 402 33.16 -3.52 22.06
CA ILE A 402 33.85 -3.11 20.83
C ILE A 402 35.13 -3.94 20.66
N GLN A 403 35.95 -4.07 21.70
CA GLN A 403 37.19 -4.84 21.67
C GLN A 403 36.96 -6.33 21.41
N ALA A 404 35.84 -6.89 21.87
CA ALA A 404 35.51 -8.29 21.62
C ALA A 404 35.12 -8.59 20.16
N ARG A 405 34.50 -7.65 19.46
CA ARG A 405 34.10 -7.79 18.04
C ARG A 405 34.30 -6.47 17.25
N PRO A 406 35.54 -6.04 17.04
CA PRO A 406 35.87 -4.70 16.51
C PRO A 406 35.22 -4.41 15.16
N TYR A 407 35.27 -5.37 14.24
CA TYR A 407 34.74 -5.28 12.88
C TYR A 407 33.23 -4.96 12.81
N ALA A 408 32.48 -5.22 13.89
CA ALA A 408 31.04 -5.02 13.94
C ALA A 408 30.63 -3.59 14.33
N TYR A 409 31.57 -2.74 14.75
CA TYR A 409 31.28 -1.40 15.26
C TYR A 409 31.85 -0.28 14.40
N VAL A 410 31.10 0.81 14.31
CA VAL A 410 31.51 2.06 13.69
C VAL A 410 31.30 3.18 14.69
N ALA A 411 32.32 4.01 14.90
CA ALA A 411 32.21 5.25 15.65
C ALA A 411 32.14 6.42 14.66
N GLN A 412 31.25 7.38 14.89
CA GLN A 412 31.08 8.57 14.06
C GLN A 412 31.04 9.83 14.89
N GLU A 413 31.49 10.95 14.32
CA GLU A 413 31.18 12.26 14.88
C GLU A 413 29.65 12.51 14.84
N LEU A 414 29.21 13.43 15.69
CA LEU A 414 27.80 13.84 15.73
C LEU A 414 27.50 14.80 14.57
N ALA A 415 26.50 14.43 13.76
CA ALA A 415 26.01 15.31 12.71
C ALA A 415 25.31 16.50 13.37
N GLN A 416 25.92 17.67 13.33
CA GLN A 416 25.24 18.89 13.75
C GLN A 416 24.27 19.30 12.64
N LEU A 417 22.98 19.25 12.95
CA LEU A 417 21.89 19.50 12.01
C LEU A 417 21.59 21.00 11.93
N SER A 418 21.31 21.49 10.71
CA SER A 418 20.81 22.84 10.54
C SER A 418 19.37 22.96 11.01
N GLN A 419 18.98 24.20 11.26
CA GLN A 419 17.71 24.58 11.85
C GLN A 419 16.87 25.34 10.83
N ALA A 420 15.64 24.89 10.61
CA ALA A 420 14.70 25.50 9.66
C ALA A 420 13.38 25.91 10.34
N PRO A 421 12.69 26.94 9.81
CA PRO A 421 11.41 27.38 10.35
C PRO A 421 10.30 26.37 10.04
N VAL A 422 9.48 26.05 11.03
CA VAL A 422 8.31 25.16 10.95
C VAL A 422 7.09 25.94 11.41
N TRP A 423 5.98 25.79 10.71
CA TRP A 423 4.70 26.39 11.08
C TRP A 423 4.00 25.50 12.11
N GLN A 424 3.80 26.01 13.33
CA GLN A 424 3.00 25.31 14.34
C GLN A 424 1.55 25.79 14.33
N GLN A 425 0.65 24.89 13.96
CA GLN A 425 -0.78 25.18 13.89
C GLN A 425 -1.38 25.55 15.26
N ASP A 426 -1.00 24.85 16.33
CA ASP A 426 -1.60 25.03 17.66
C ASP A 426 -1.27 26.39 18.30
N THR A 427 -0.05 26.88 18.06
CA THR A 427 0.43 28.16 18.62
C THR A 427 0.29 29.32 17.63
N GLY A 428 0.09 29.03 16.34
CA GLY A 428 0.08 30.03 15.27
C GLY A 428 1.43 30.75 15.10
N GLN A 429 2.53 30.10 15.50
CA GLN A 429 3.87 30.67 15.54
C GLN A 429 4.87 29.85 14.73
N LEU A 430 5.96 30.51 14.32
CA LEU A 430 7.12 29.85 13.72
C LEU A 430 8.02 29.27 14.81
N GLN A 431 8.46 28.04 14.63
CA GLN A 431 9.46 27.42 15.49
C GLN A 431 10.67 26.94 14.71
N SER A 432 11.82 26.96 15.36
CA SER A 432 13.04 26.37 14.84
C SER A 432 13.04 24.86 15.11
N ARG A 433 13.35 24.07 14.09
CA ARG A 433 13.55 22.62 14.21
C ARG A 433 14.74 22.14 13.40
N ALA A 434 15.45 21.15 13.94
CA ALA A 434 16.52 20.46 13.26
C ALA A 434 16.00 19.74 12.01
N ILE A 435 16.74 19.86 10.91
CA ILE A 435 16.40 19.22 9.63
C ILE A 435 17.53 18.36 9.08
N GLY A 436 17.14 17.33 8.34
CA GLY A 436 18.01 16.56 7.45
C GLY A 436 17.38 16.43 6.08
N MET A 437 18.19 16.28 5.03
CA MET A 437 17.69 16.25 3.65
C MET A 437 18.13 14.97 2.94
N ARG A 438 17.18 14.24 2.38
CA ARG A 438 17.47 13.13 1.46
C ARG A 438 17.38 13.59 0.02
N VAL A 439 18.47 13.44 -0.73
CA VAL A 439 18.57 13.77 -2.16
C VAL A 439 18.69 12.49 -2.98
N TYR A 440 18.15 12.50 -4.20
CA TYR A 440 18.08 11.32 -5.07
C TYR A 440 18.82 11.57 -6.39
N ALA A 441 19.48 10.54 -6.91
CA ALA A 441 20.11 10.54 -8.22
C ALA A 441 19.67 9.31 -9.02
N VAL A 442 19.61 9.46 -10.34
CA VAL A 442 19.25 8.39 -11.26
C VAL A 442 20.31 8.25 -12.35
N ALA A 443 20.66 7.01 -12.69
CA ALA A 443 21.58 6.74 -13.78
C ALA A 443 20.98 7.19 -15.13
N SER A 444 21.82 7.66 -16.03
CA SER A 444 21.48 8.07 -17.39
C SER A 444 22.62 7.68 -18.35
N ALA A 445 22.43 7.88 -19.66
CA ALA A 445 23.47 7.60 -20.65
C ALA A 445 24.72 8.49 -20.49
N GLN A 446 24.62 9.63 -19.79
CA GLN A 446 25.69 10.63 -19.64
C GLN A 446 26.20 10.72 -18.19
N GLY A 447 25.86 9.76 -17.33
CA GLY A 447 26.16 9.79 -15.89
C GLY A 447 24.90 9.92 -15.03
N TYR A 448 25.00 10.47 -13.82
CA TYR A 448 23.86 10.57 -12.90
C TYR A 448 23.16 11.92 -12.98
N ARG A 449 21.82 11.90 -13.10
CA ARG A 449 20.96 13.10 -12.96
C ARG A 449 20.42 13.16 -11.54
N VAL A 450 20.66 14.27 -10.85
CA VAL A 450 20.14 14.50 -9.49
C VAL A 450 18.75 15.15 -9.55
N LEU A 451 17.83 14.69 -8.70
CA LEU A 451 16.51 15.30 -8.51
C LEU A 451 16.70 16.74 -8.00
N PRO A 452 16.22 17.80 -8.68
CA PRO A 452 16.40 19.19 -8.23
C PRO A 452 15.49 19.52 -7.03
N GLY A 453 15.87 18.97 -5.88
CA GLY A 453 15.11 18.96 -4.64
C GLY A 453 15.39 17.69 -3.85
N GLY A 454 14.53 17.42 -2.88
CA GLY A 454 14.73 16.29 -2.00
C GLY A 454 13.64 16.22 -0.95
N LEU A 455 13.72 15.19 -0.13
CA LEU A 455 12.83 15.02 0.99
C LEU A 455 13.49 15.58 2.24
N THR A 456 13.06 16.77 2.64
CA THR A 456 13.52 17.37 3.90
C THR A 456 12.68 16.82 5.04
N ARG A 457 13.37 16.38 6.09
CA ARG A 457 12.80 15.78 7.30
C ARG A 457 13.01 16.71 8.46
N VAL A 458 11.99 16.83 9.29
CA VAL A 458 11.97 17.69 10.47
C VAL A 458 11.95 16.82 11.71
N ALA A 459 12.83 17.11 12.66
CA ALA A 459 12.83 16.48 13.97
C ALA A 459 11.48 16.68 14.70
N ALA A 460 10.94 15.62 15.32
CA ALA A 460 9.72 15.71 16.12
C ALA A 460 9.91 16.57 17.39
N LEU A 461 11.09 16.50 18.02
CA LEU A 461 11.46 17.31 19.17
C LEU A 461 12.41 18.43 18.76
N ALA A 462 12.33 19.58 19.45
CA ALA A 462 13.16 20.75 19.16
C ALA A 462 14.67 20.47 19.26
N ASP A 463 15.05 19.60 20.20
CA ASP A 463 16.44 19.23 20.49
C ASP A 463 16.84 17.86 19.90
N ALA A 464 16.08 17.31 18.95
CA ALA A 464 16.42 15.99 18.41
C ALA A 464 17.65 16.07 17.49
N GLU A 465 18.72 15.38 17.88
CA GLU A 465 19.98 15.30 17.13
C GLU A 465 19.99 14.21 16.06
N VAL A 466 18.96 13.36 16.00
CA VAL A 466 18.81 12.32 14.99
C VAL A 466 17.43 12.40 14.35
N VAL A 467 17.43 12.71 13.06
CA VAL A 467 16.23 12.68 12.22
C VAL A 467 16.20 11.34 11.49
N SER A 468 15.18 10.53 11.75
CA SER A 468 14.97 9.25 11.06
C SER A 468 13.51 9.07 10.70
N MET A 469 13.21 8.36 9.61
CA MET A 469 11.81 8.11 9.21
C MET A 469 11.01 7.37 10.28
N GLN A 470 11.65 6.47 11.03
CA GLN A 470 10.98 5.62 12.02
C GLN A 470 10.70 6.33 13.36
N ARG A 471 11.41 7.43 13.68
CA ARG A 471 11.26 8.14 14.97
C ARG A 471 10.13 9.16 15.00
N GLY A 472 9.33 9.25 13.94
CA GLY A 472 8.31 10.28 13.78
C GLY A 472 8.92 11.66 13.53
N GLY A 473 8.19 12.49 12.80
CA GLY A 473 8.61 13.83 12.42
C GLY A 473 7.88 14.30 11.17
N ALA A 474 7.72 15.61 11.01
CA ALA A 474 7.11 16.19 9.83
C ALA A 474 8.08 16.16 8.64
N SER A 475 7.54 16.28 7.43
CA SER A 475 8.32 16.49 6.22
C SER A 475 8.16 17.91 5.69
N LYS A 476 9.13 18.34 4.89
CA LYS A 476 9.10 19.59 4.14
C LYS A 476 9.38 19.31 2.67
N ASP A 477 8.72 20.04 1.79
CA ASP A 477 9.17 20.14 0.40
C ASP A 477 10.48 20.94 0.34
N THR A 478 11.38 20.55 -0.55
CA THR A 478 12.66 21.23 -0.77
C THR A 478 12.61 21.98 -2.09
N TRP A 479 12.67 23.29 -2.07
CA TRP A 479 12.61 24.16 -3.24
C TRP A 479 14.01 24.57 -3.66
N VAL A 480 14.44 24.06 -4.81
CA VAL A 480 15.63 24.53 -5.49
C VAL A 480 15.23 25.69 -6.40
N LEU A 481 15.78 26.86 -6.13
CA LEU A 481 15.60 28.04 -6.96
C LEU A 481 16.41 27.88 -8.25
N GLY A 482 16.00 28.54 -9.33
CA GLY A 482 16.79 28.61 -10.55
C GLY A 482 16.18 29.54 -11.58
N GLU A 483 17.01 30.07 -12.49
CA GLU A 483 16.50 30.54 -13.78
C GLU A 483 15.88 29.34 -14.46
N ALA A 484 14.58 29.41 -14.75
CA ALA A 484 13.81 28.30 -15.30
C ALA A 484 14.61 27.54 -16.38
N ALA A 485 15.03 26.31 -16.06
CA ALA A 485 15.52 25.39 -17.08
C ALA A 485 14.44 25.32 -18.17
N ALA A 486 14.88 25.49 -19.43
CA ALA A 486 14.09 25.70 -20.63
C ALA A 486 12.64 25.19 -20.53
N VAL A 487 11.68 26.12 -20.60
CA VAL A 487 10.26 25.93 -20.89
C VAL A 487 9.78 24.50 -20.63
N GLY A 488 9.35 24.26 -19.38
CA GLY A 488 8.53 23.13 -18.96
C GLY A 488 8.84 21.83 -19.68
N GLU A 489 9.90 21.11 -19.29
CA GLU A 489 10.08 19.72 -19.68
C GLU A 489 8.83 18.92 -19.26
N PRO A 490 7.90 18.58 -20.17
CA PRO A 490 6.69 17.89 -19.77
C PRO A 490 7.07 16.51 -19.23
N TRP A 491 6.34 16.07 -18.20
CA TRP A 491 6.52 14.79 -17.51
C TRP A 491 6.54 13.58 -18.48
N ARG A 492 6.01 13.75 -19.69
CA ARG A 492 5.98 12.77 -20.77
C ARG A 492 6.72 13.31 -21.99
N SER A 493 7.54 12.47 -22.61
CA SER A 493 7.73 12.55 -24.06
C SER A 493 6.33 12.52 -24.66
N GLN A 494 5.87 13.65 -25.21
CA GLN A 494 4.65 13.69 -26.02
C GLN A 494 4.97 12.94 -27.32
N ARG A 495 5.01 11.61 -27.26
CA ARG A 495 4.60 10.85 -28.42
C ARG A 495 3.09 10.91 -28.41
N ASP A 496 2.51 11.56 -29.40
CA ASP A 496 1.07 11.53 -29.60
C ASP A 496 0.63 10.07 -29.71
N LEU A 497 -0.30 9.68 -28.84
CA LEU A 497 -0.88 8.34 -28.88
C LEU A 497 -1.60 8.18 -30.21
N ARG A 498 -1.24 7.15 -30.96
CA ARG A 498 -1.92 6.78 -32.20
C ARG A 498 -3.11 5.89 -31.87
N VAL A 499 -3.98 5.68 -32.84
CA VAL A 499 -5.11 4.73 -32.72
C VAL A 499 -4.62 3.34 -32.30
N ALA A 500 -3.45 2.91 -32.79
CA ALA A 500 -2.82 1.64 -32.42
C ALA A 500 -2.34 1.58 -30.96
N ASP A 501 -2.10 2.73 -30.32
CA ASP A 501 -1.65 2.82 -28.93
C ASP A 501 -2.85 2.90 -27.95
N LEU A 502 -4.10 2.96 -28.45
CA LEU A 502 -5.29 3.05 -27.61
C LEU A 502 -5.58 1.73 -26.91
N VAL A 503 -5.36 1.71 -25.60
CA VAL A 503 -5.68 0.58 -24.74
C VAL A 503 -7.12 0.70 -24.26
N ARG A 504 -7.98 -0.24 -24.65
CA ARG A 504 -9.40 -0.31 -24.23
C ARG A 504 -9.65 -1.26 -23.06
N GLN A 505 -8.72 -2.17 -22.82
CA GLN A 505 -8.73 -3.14 -21.74
C GLN A 505 -7.34 -3.15 -21.11
N ASP A 506 -7.25 -3.16 -19.79
CA ASP A 506 -5.98 -3.22 -19.07
C ASP A 506 -5.31 -4.60 -19.30
N PRO A 507 -4.27 -4.70 -20.14
CA PRO A 507 -3.69 -6.00 -20.49
C PRO A 507 -2.76 -6.50 -19.38
N PHE A 508 -2.51 -5.69 -18.35
CA PHE A 508 -1.57 -5.97 -17.27
C PHE A 508 -2.27 -6.19 -15.92
N LEU A 509 -3.60 -6.37 -15.93
CA LEU A 509 -4.38 -6.59 -14.72
C LEU A 509 -3.96 -7.91 -14.04
N PRO A 510 -3.35 -7.88 -12.84
CA PRO A 510 -2.86 -9.08 -12.17
C PRO A 510 -4.03 -9.94 -11.67
N SER A 511 -3.89 -11.27 -11.75
CA SER A 511 -4.92 -12.21 -11.28
C SER A 511 -5.31 -12.00 -9.82
N ARG A 512 -4.34 -11.72 -8.94
CA ARG A 512 -4.58 -11.44 -7.52
C ARG A 512 -5.46 -10.20 -7.29
N VAL A 513 -5.28 -9.14 -8.08
CA VAL A 513 -6.11 -7.93 -7.97
C VAL A 513 -7.56 -8.27 -8.29
N VAL A 514 -7.77 -9.13 -9.28
CA VAL A 514 -9.10 -9.56 -9.72
C VAL A 514 -9.74 -10.49 -8.71
N GLU A 515 -8.97 -11.42 -8.15
CA GLU A 515 -9.39 -12.27 -7.04
C GLU A 515 -9.84 -11.44 -5.83
N ASN A 516 -9.06 -10.43 -5.46
CA ASN A 516 -9.43 -9.55 -4.34
C ASN A 516 -10.66 -8.69 -4.65
N LEU A 517 -10.86 -8.24 -5.89
CA LEU A 517 -12.10 -7.56 -6.31
C LEU A 517 -13.31 -8.51 -6.28
N PHE A 518 -13.14 -9.76 -6.69
CA PHE A 518 -14.14 -10.81 -6.61
C PHE A 518 -14.57 -11.05 -5.16
N TRP A 519 -13.60 -11.27 -4.26
CA TRP A 519 -13.85 -11.46 -2.83
C TRP A 519 -14.38 -10.21 -2.14
N TYR A 520 -13.89 -9.01 -2.51
CA TYR A 520 -14.45 -7.75 -2.04
C TYR A 520 -15.96 -7.67 -2.33
N GLY A 521 -16.37 -8.02 -3.56
CA GLY A 521 -17.78 -8.12 -3.92
C GLY A 521 -18.56 -9.11 -3.06
N ARG A 522 -18.01 -10.31 -2.83
CA ARG A 522 -18.63 -11.31 -1.95
C ARG A 522 -18.77 -10.82 -0.51
N TYR A 523 -17.71 -10.28 0.09
CA TYR A 523 -17.74 -9.80 1.46
C TYR A 523 -18.70 -8.62 1.65
N CYS A 524 -18.85 -7.73 0.66
CA CYS A 524 -19.88 -6.68 0.71
C CYS A 524 -21.29 -7.26 0.89
N GLU A 525 -21.67 -8.24 0.07
CA GLU A 525 -23.01 -8.85 0.14
C GLU A 525 -23.19 -9.70 1.40
N ARG A 526 -22.14 -10.40 1.84
CA ARG A 526 -22.17 -11.17 3.09
C ARG A 526 -22.38 -10.26 4.30
N CYS A 527 -21.65 -9.15 4.39
CA CYS A 527 -21.83 -8.18 5.46
C CYS A 527 -23.23 -7.55 5.44
N ASP A 528 -23.77 -7.19 4.27
CA ASP A 528 -25.14 -6.64 4.16
C ASP A 528 -26.19 -7.68 4.60
N ALA A 529 -26.08 -8.93 4.14
CA ALA A 529 -27.00 -10.00 4.51
C ALA A 529 -26.95 -10.33 6.02
N SER A 530 -25.76 -10.51 6.58
CA SER A 530 -25.56 -10.74 8.01
C SER A 530 -26.08 -9.58 8.85
N ALA A 531 -25.80 -8.33 8.46
CA ALA A 531 -26.27 -7.15 9.18
C ALA A 531 -27.80 -7.06 9.20
N ARG A 532 -28.46 -7.35 8.07
CA ARG A 532 -29.94 -7.37 7.99
C ARG A 532 -30.54 -8.46 8.86
N LEU A 533 -30.01 -9.68 8.80
CA LEU A 533 -30.54 -10.80 9.60
C LEU A 533 -30.34 -10.57 11.10
N LEU A 534 -29.16 -10.09 11.52
CA LEU A 534 -28.90 -9.75 12.92
C LEU A 534 -29.81 -8.62 13.40
N ARG A 535 -30.07 -7.61 12.55
CA ARG A 535 -31.01 -6.53 12.88
C ARG A 535 -32.43 -7.07 13.08
N ILE A 536 -32.88 -7.93 12.17
CA ILE A 536 -34.20 -8.59 12.22
C ILE A 536 -34.38 -9.38 13.53
N ILE A 537 -33.36 -10.13 13.95
CA ILE A 537 -33.37 -10.93 15.18
C ILE A 537 -33.34 -10.03 16.41
N LEU A 538 -32.45 -9.04 16.45
CA LEU A 538 -32.30 -8.12 17.58
C LEU A 538 -33.55 -7.28 17.83
N THR A 539 -34.13 -6.68 16.79
CA THR A 539 -35.36 -5.89 16.92
C THR A 539 -36.49 -6.73 17.50
N ARG A 540 -36.68 -7.97 17.02
CA ARG A 540 -37.71 -8.88 17.54
C ARG A 540 -37.43 -9.38 18.96
N TYR A 541 -36.16 -9.62 19.27
CA TYR A 541 -35.76 -9.98 20.62
C TYR A 541 -36.05 -8.84 21.62
N LEU A 542 -35.86 -7.60 21.20
CA LEU A 542 -36.15 -6.41 22.02
C LEU A 542 -37.64 -6.10 22.14
N ASP A 543 -38.39 -6.23 21.04
CA ASP A 543 -39.83 -5.95 21.00
C ASP A 543 -40.62 -7.01 21.80
N GLY A 544 -40.16 -8.27 21.82
CA GLY A 544 -40.80 -9.36 22.57
C GLY A 544 -42.12 -9.87 21.97
N ASP A 545 -42.52 -9.30 20.84
CA ASP A 545 -43.73 -9.65 20.10
C ASP A 545 -43.38 -10.66 18.99
N ASP A 546 -44.14 -11.76 18.89
CA ASP A 546 -44.00 -12.88 17.93
C ASP A 546 -42.83 -13.89 18.13
N PRO A 547 -42.92 -14.78 19.15
CA PRO A 547 -41.93 -15.82 19.42
C PRO A 547 -41.67 -16.79 18.24
N LEU A 548 -42.70 -17.08 17.42
CA LEU A 548 -42.56 -17.97 16.26
C LEU A 548 -41.69 -17.33 15.17
N ALA A 549 -41.88 -16.04 14.90
CA ALA A 549 -41.09 -15.30 13.93
C ALA A 549 -39.65 -15.12 14.38
N LEU A 550 -39.43 -14.84 15.68
CA LEU A 550 -38.08 -14.81 16.26
C LEU A 550 -37.40 -16.18 16.15
N GLN A 551 -38.10 -17.27 16.52
CA GLN A 551 -37.55 -18.61 16.41
C GLN A 551 -37.19 -18.97 14.95
N ALA A 552 -38.01 -18.57 13.98
CA ALA A 552 -37.72 -18.79 12.56
C ALA A 552 -36.48 -18.01 12.09
N ALA A 553 -36.32 -16.76 12.51
CA ALA A 553 -35.14 -15.96 12.18
C ALA A 553 -33.85 -16.51 12.84
N VAL A 554 -33.94 -17.00 14.09
CA VAL A 554 -32.83 -17.69 14.77
C VAL A 554 -32.48 -19.01 14.08
N THR A 555 -33.49 -19.81 13.72
CA THR A 555 -33.28 -21.07 12.99
C THR A 555 -32.59 -20.84 11.65
N LEU A 556 -32.98 -19.78 10.91
CA LEU A 556 -32.29 -19.37 9.70
C LEU A 556 -30.82 -19.00 9.98
N ALA A 557 -30.56 -18.22 11.04
CA ALA A 557 -29.20 -17.84 11.39
C ALA A 557 -28.33 -19.03 11.79
N ASP A 558 -28.93 -20.07 12.39
CA ASP A 558 -28.28 -21.35 12.70
C ASP A 558 -27.93 -22.13 11.43
N GLU A 559 -28.87 -22.26 10.49
CA GLU A 559 -28.64 -22.94 9.21
C GLU A 559 -27.56 -22.25 8.35
N LEU A 560 -27.43 -20.92 8.47
CA LEU A 560 -26.39 -20.14 7.80
C LEU A 560 -25.07 -20.09 8.57
N ALA A 561 -24.95 -20.79 9.71
CA ALA A 561 -23.80 -20.76 10.61
C ALA A 561 -23.41 -19.33 11.06
N LEU A 562 -24.38 -18.42 11.14
CA LEU A 562 -24.16 -17.04 11.56
C LEU A 562 -24.03 -16.94 13.10
N LEU A 563 -24.83 -17.70 13.83
CA LEU A 563 -24.79 -17.79 15.29
C LEU A 563 -23.91 -18.99 15.72
N PRO A 564 -23.15 -18.86 16.83
CA PRO A 564 -22.45 -20.01 17.43
C PRO A 564 -23.45 -21.04 17.97
N GLU A 565 -23.06 -22.32 18.08
CA GLU A 565 -23.96 -23.40 18.51
C GLU A 565 -24.31 -23.36 20.00
N GLU A 566 -23.38 -22.90 20.84
CA GLU A 566 -23.51 -22.89 22.30
C GLU A 566 -23.86 -21.49 22.85
N GLY A 567 -24.54 -21.46 24.01
CA GLY A 567 -24.85 -20.23 24.76
C GLY A 567 -26.32 -19.82 24.73
N THR A 568 -26.66 -18.80 25.53
CA THR A 568 -27.98 -18.15 25.47
C THR A 568 -28.08 -17.26 24.23
N LEU A 569 -29.29 -17.03 23.71
CA LEU A 569 -29.48 -16.18 22.51
C LEU A 569 -28.76 -14.81 22.62
N PRO A 570 -28.79 -14.09 23.75
CA PRO A 570 -28.02 -12.85 23.92
C PRO A 570 -26.50 -13.03 23.79
N GLU A 571 -25.93 -14.10 24.35
CA GLU A 571 -24.50 -14.40 24.24
C GLU A 571 -24.15 -14.72 22.79
N ARG A 572 -24.94 -15.57 22.14
CA ARG A 572 -24.78 -15.97 20.73
C ARG A 572 -24.83 -14.76 19.79
N LEU A 573 -25.74 -13.81 20.04
CA LEU A 573 -25.86 -12.57 19.27
C LEU A 573 -24.65 -11.65 19.43
N ARG A 574 -24.13 -11.49 20.66
CA ARG A 574 -22.92 -10.69 20.89
C ARG A 574 -21.71 -11.29 20.16
N THR A 575 -21.53 -12.61 20.25
CA THR A 575 -20.47 -13.32 19.51
C THR A 575 -20.62 -13.14 17.99
N ALA A 576 -21.83 -13.28 17.46
CA ALA A 576 -22.08 -13.09 16.03
C ALA A 576 -21.84 -11.65 15.53
N LEU A 577 -21.93 -10.64 16.41
CA LEU A 577 -21.68 -9.24 16.07
C LEU A 577 -20.21 -8.85 16.16
N ALA A 578 -19.59 -9.07 17.32
CA ALA A 578 -18.32 -8.43 17.69
C ALA A 578 -17.12 -9.37 17.72
N ASP A 579 -17.32 -10.65 18.05
CA ASP A 579 -16.21 -11.59 18.31
C ASP A 579 -15.44 -11.93 17.03
N SER A 580 -14.17 -11.52 16.96
CA SER A 580 -13.30 -11.79 15.81
C SER A 580 -12.83 -13.23 15.70
N ASP A 581 -12.90 -14.01 16.78
CA ASP A 581 -12.50 -15.43 16.78
C ASP A 581 -13.58 -16.30 16.14
N TRP A 582 -14.85 -15.86 16.18
CA TRP A 582 -15.92 -16.48 15.41
C TRP A 582 -15.81 -16.13 13.93
N ALA A 583 -15.40 -17.11 13.11
CA ALA A 583 -15.09 -16.92 11.69
C ALA A 583 -16.25 -16.38 10.83
N PHE A 584 -17.50 -16.48 11.30
CA PHE A 584 -18.70 -16.00 10.61
C PHE A 584 -19.28 -14.71 11.20
N SER A 585 -18.64 -14.14 12.23
CA SER A 585 -19.12 -12.90 12.84
C SER A 585 -19.13 -11.74 11.84
N LEU A 586 -19.99 -10.76 12.11
CA LEU A 586 -20.07 -9.55 11.31
C LEU A 586 -18.73 -8.79 11.34
N ASN A 587 -18.11 -8.63 12.52
CA ASN A 587 -16.80 -7.99 12.64
C ASN A 587 -15.72 -8.73 11.84
N ALA A 588 -15.64 -10.07 11.91
CA ALA A 588 -14.68 -10.84 11.13
C ALA A 588 -14.88 -10.67 9.61
N ASN A 589 -16.12 -10.65 9.14
CA ASN A 589 -16.42 -10.41 7.72
C ASN A 589 -16.12 -8.96 7.30
N LEU A 590 -16.36 -7.96 8.16
CA LEU A 590 -15.96 -6.57 7.91
C LEU A 590 -14.43 -6.43 7.83
N GLN A 591 -13.69 -7.13 8.69
CA GLN A 591 -12.23 -7.17 8.62
C GLN A 591 -11.74 -7.81 7.32
N ARG A 592 -12.38 -8.90 6.85
CA ARG A 592 -12.08 -9.52 5.55
C ARG A 592 -12.41 -8.60 4.37
N LEU A 593 -13.53 -7.88 4.43
CA LEU A 593 -13.89 -6.86 3.45
C LEU A 593 -12.82 -5.77 3.37
N GLN A 594 -12.41 -5.22 4.52
CA GLN A 594 -11.35 -4.22 4.62
C GLN A 594 -10.01 -4.76 4.10
N TRP A 595 -9.70 -6.03 4.41
CA TRP A 595 -8.50 -6.70 3.91
C TRP A 595 -8.52 -6.77 2.39
N ALA A 596 -9.57 -7.31 1.77
CA ALA A 596 -9.71 -7.40 0.32
C ALA A 596 -9.64 -6.02 -0.35
N ALA A 597 -10.34 -5.03 0.21
CA ALA A 597 -10.34 -3.66 -0.29
C ALA A 597 -8.94 -3.03 -0.30
N SER A 598 -8.16 -3.26 0.76
CA SER A 598 -6.81 -2.70 0.87
C SER A 598 -5.83 -3.25 -0.18
N GLN A 599 -6.02 -4.50 -0.62
CA GLN A 599 -5.22 -5.12 -1.69
C GLN A 599 -5.50 -4.48 -3.05
N VAL A 600 -6.67 -3.88 -3.22
CA VAL A 600 -7.15 -3.33 -4.50
C VAL A 600 -7.41 -1.82 -4.43
N ARG A 601 -6.83 -1.14 -3.45
CA ARG A 601 -7.00 0.31 -3.24
C ARG A 601 -6.76 1.13 -4.51
N GLY A 602 -5.79 0.74 -5.34
CA GLY A 602 -5.51 1.41 -6.62
C GLY A 602 -6.63 1.32 -7.67
N LYS A 603 -7.62 0.45 -7.48
CA LYS A 603 -8.78 0.23 -8.37
C LYS A 603 -10.10 0.78 -7.81
N LEU A 604 -10.14 1.16 -6.53
CA LEU A 604 -11.33 1.76 -5.90
C LEU A 604 -11.35 3.28 -6.14
N SER A 605 -12.55 3.85 -6.30
CA SER A 605 -12.71 5.31 -6.32
C SER A 605 -12.32 5.91 -4.96
N ARG A 606 -12.04 7.21 -4.94
CA ARG A 606 -11.69 7.91 -3.71
C ARG A 606 -12.85 7.85 -2.72
N GLU A 607 -14.07 8.03 -3.20
CA GLU A 607 -15.32 7.98 -2.48
C GLU A 607 -15.56 6.60 -1.87
N ASN A 608 -15.32 5.53 -2.65
CA ASN A 608 -15.41 4.15 -2.16
C ASN A 608 -14.41 3.88 -1.02
N TRP A 609 -13.17 4.35 -1.16
CA TRP A 609 -12.17 4.21 -0.09
C TRP A 609 -12.54 5.00 1.17
N GLN A 610 -13.08 6.21 1.04
CA GLN A 610 -13.51 7.02 2.18
C GLN A 610 -14.63 6.34 2.97
N ALA A 611 -15.65 5.81 2.28
CA ALA A 611 -16.73 5.07 2.91
C ALA A 611 -16.24 3.82 3.66
N LEU A 612 -15.23 3.12 3.13
CA LEU A 612 -14.59 2.00 3.84
C LEU A 612 -13.85 2.41 5.10
N VAL A 613 -13.14 3.54 5.07
CA VAL A 613 -12.43 4.07 6.24
C VAL A 613 -13.41 4.52 7.33
N GLU A 614 -14.52 5.14 6.94
CA GLU A 614 -15.60 5.51 7.86
C GLU A 614 -16.21 4.27 8.51
N LEU A 615 -16.55 3.25 7.71
CA LEU A 615 -17.03 1.97 8.20
C LEU A 615 -16.04 1.29 9.15
N GLN A 616 -14.74 1.34 8.87
CA GLN A 616 -13.73 0.78 9.77
C GLN A 616 -13.69 1.51 11.11
N ARG A 617 -13.88 2.84 11.10
CA ARG A 617 -13.96 3.62 12.34
C ARG A 617 -15.18 3.22 13.16
N GLU A 618 -16.32 3.00 12.49
CA GLU A 618 -17.55 2.54 13.12
C GLU A 618 -17.44 1.10 13.62
N SER A 619 -16.81 0.18 12.88
CA SER A 619 -16.69 -1.22 13.31
C SER A 619 -15.88 -1.36 14.59
N ARG A 620 -14.91 -0.48 14.83
CA ARG A 620 -14.11 -0.47 16.08
C ARG A 620 -14.93 -0.10 17.31
N SER A 621 -16.10 0.53 17.18
CA SER A 621 -17.00 0.75 18.32
C SER A 621 -17.78 -0.50 18.71
N LEU A 622 -17.74 -1.58 17.91
CA LEU A 622 -18.34 -2.86 18.29
C LEU A 622 -17.53 -3.62 19.33
N ASP A 623 -16.24 -3.32 19.48
CA ASP A 623 -15.36 -3.96 20.46
C ASP A 623 -15.59 -3.41 21.90
N ASP A 624 -16.58 -2.54 22.08
CA ASP A 624 -16.96 -2.02 23.40
C ASP A 624 -17.96 -2.97 24.08
N ASP A 625 -17.48 -3.78 25.02
CA ASP A 625 -18.28 -4.75 25.80
C ASP A 625 -19.46 -4.11 26.56
N ALA A 626 -19.49 -2.77 26.69
CA ALA A 626 -20.55 -2.04 27.37
C ALA A 626 -21.76 -1.70 26.49
N ALA A 627 -21.69 -1.90 25.17
CA ALA A 627 -22.78 -1.53 24.26
C ALA A 627 -24.05 -2.37 24.48
N ASP A 628 -25.19 -1.71 24.63
CA ASP A 628 -26.48 -2.39 24.74
C ASP A 628 -27.03 -2.81 23.35
N PHE A 629 -28.07 -3.66 23.35
CA PHE A 629 -28.65 -4.14 22.09
C PHE A 629 -29.34 -3.04 21.26
N GLY A 630 -29.77 -1.93 21.88
CA GLY A 630 -30.33 -0.78 21.17
C GLY A 630 -29.26 -0.05 20.36
N GLU A 631 -28.11 0.22 20.98
CA GLU A 631 -26.94 0.80 20.30
C GLU A 631 -26.43 -0.09 19.16
N GLN A 632 -26.49 -1.41 19.34
CA GLN A 632 -26.13 -2.38 18.30
C GLN A 632 -27.10 -2.35 17.11
N VAL A 633 -28.41 -2.21 17.35
CA VAL A 633 -29.41 -2.03 16.27
C VAL A 633 -29.14 -0.73 15.49
N ASP A 634 -28.82 0.37 16.18
CA ASP A 634 -28.47 1.65 15.55
C ASP A 634 -27.19 1.54 14.72
N PHE A 635 -26.19 0.80 15.20
CA PHE A 635 -25.00 0.48 14.42
C PHE A 635 -25.36 -0.30 13.15
N LEU A 636 -26.17 -1.36 13.24
CA LEU A 636 -26.57 -2.16 12.09
C LEU A 636 -27.33 -1.33 11.05
N ASN A 637 -28.16 -0.37 11.47
CA ASN A 637 -28.84 0.55 10.58
C ASN A 637 -27.85 1.44 9.79
N ARG A 638 -26.85 2.02 10.47
CA ARG A 638 -25.79 2.79 9.80
C ARG A 638 -24.97 1.90 8.87
N LEU A 639 -24.63 0.69 9.30
CA LEU A 639 -23.85 -0.25 8.49
C LEU A 639 -24.57 -0.62 7.18
N VAL A 640 -25.87 -0.91 7.23
CA VAL A 640 -26.68 -1.20 6.03
C VAL A 640 -26.69 0.00 5.06
N MET A 641 -26.75 1.23 5.58
CA MET A 641 -26.62 2.44 4.75
C MET A 641 -25.23 2.55 4.11
N SER A 642 -24.16 2.29 4.87
CA SER A 642 -22.79 2.28 4.37
C SER A 642 -22.57 1.20 3.31
N MET A 643 -23.13 0.00 3.48
CA MET A 643 -23.11 -1.07 2.47
C MET A 643 -23.81 -0.65 1.17
N ALA A 644 -24.96 0.02 1.27
CA ALA A 644 -25.67 0.55 0.11
C ALA A 644 -24.84 1.63 -0.63
N ALA A 645 -24.15 2.50 0.11
CA ALA A 645 -23.25 3.51 -0.46
C ALA A 645 -22.07 2.87 -1.22
N LEU A 646 -21.38 1.90 -0.60
CA LEU A 646 -20.29 1.15 -1.25
C LEU A 646 -20.76 0.47 -2.55
N SER A 647 -21.96 -0.11 -2.51
CA SER A 647 -22.59 -0.69 -3.69
C SER A 647 -22.85 0.34 -4.79
N GLY A 648 -23.31 1.54 -4.43
CA GLY A 648 -23.54 2.65 -5.36
C GLY A 648 -22.24 3.12 -6.03
N PHE A 649 -21.20 3.39 -5.24
CA PHE A 649 -19.89 3.82 -5.77
C PHE A 649 -19.28 2.77 -6.71
N ALA A 650 -19.42 1.48 -6.38
CA ALA A 650 -18.97 0.41 -7.26
C ALA A 650 -19.72 0.36 -8.61
N LEU A 651 -20.98 0.81 -8.67
CA LEU A 651 -21.77 0.83 -9.90
C LEU A 651 -21.53 2.09 -10.75
N ASP A 652 -21.32 3.23 -10.09
CA ASP A 652 -21.29 4.54 -10.74
C ASP A 652 -19.86 5.04 -11.05
N ASP A 653 -18.90 4.80 -10.16
CA ASP A 653 -17.55 5.40 -10.27
C ASP A 653 -16.51 4.47 -10.91
N MET A 654 -16.75 3.16 -10.90
CA MET A 654 -15.79 2.20 -11.44
C MET A 654 -15.92 2.06 -12.96
N THR A 655 -14.78 2.01 -13.64
CA THR A 655 -14.75 1.65 -15.07
C THR A 655 -15.18 0.19 -15.22
N ARG A 656 -15.98 -0.11 -16.25
CA ARG A 656 -16.55 -1.44 -16.51
C ARG A 656 -15.54 -2.40 -17.16
N ASP A 657 -14.34 -2.43 -16.59
CA ASP A 657 -13.24 -3.33 -16.96
C ASP A 657 -13.46 -4.74 -16.38
N GLU A 658 -12.52 -5.64 -16.62
CA GLU A 658 -12.65 -7.03 -16.16
C GLU A 658 -12.62 -7.12 -14.63
N GLY A 659 -11.85 -6.28 -13.93
CA GLY A 659 -11.85 -6.22 -12.47
C GLY A 659 -13.23 -5.92 -11.90
N TRP A 660 -13.91 -4.92 -12.46
CA TRP A 660 -15.30 -4.60 -12.11
C TRP A 660 -16.26 -5.76 -12.39
N ARG A 661 -16.11 -6.47 -13.51
CA ARG A 661 -16.99 -7.60 -13.83
C ARG A 661 -16.85 -8.73 -12.83
N PHE A 662 -15.63 -9.08 -12.45
CA PHE A 662 -15.39 -10.10 -11.41
C PHE A 662 -15.94 -9.67 -10.05
N LEU A 663 -15.79 -8.40 -9.67
CA LEU A 663 -16.45 -7.84 -8.47
C LEU A 663 -17.96 -8.06 -8.55
N MET A 664 -18.58 -7.70 -9.67
CA MET A 664 -20.02 -7.85 -9.84
C MET A 664 -20.45 -9.32 -9.84
N ILE A 665 -19.69 -10.22 -10.46
CA ILE A 665 -19.97 -11.67 -10.42
C ILE A 665 -19.89 -12.19 -8.98
N GLY A 666 -18.86 -11.80 -8.22
CA GLY A 666 -18.72 -12.15 -6.80
C GLY A 666 -19.94 -11.71 -5.99
N ARG A 667 -20.38 -10.46 -6.15
CA ARG A 667 -21.61 -9.96 -5.52
C ARG A 667 -22.84 -10.78 -5.90
N ARG A 668 -23.01 -11.08 -7.18
CA ARG A 668 -24.17 -11.84 -7.67
C ARG A 668 -24.20 -13.26 -7.12
N ILE A 669 -23.05 -13.94 -7.05
CA ILE A 669 -22.95 -15.28 -6.47
C ILE A 669 -23.30 -15.24 -4.98
N GLU A 670 -22.67 -14.37 -4.19
CA GLU A 670 -22.93 -14.32 -2.74
C GLU A 670 -24.39 -13.97 -2.44
N ARG A 671 -24.96 -12.98 -3.14
CA ARG A 671 -26.36 -12.61 -2.99
C ARG A 671 -27.30 -13.75 -3.37
N LEU A 672 -27.03 -14.45 -4.47
CA LEU A 672 -27.85 -15.56 -4.92
C LEU A 672 -27.82 -16.70 -3.90
N GLN A 673 -26.64 -17.05 -3.37
CA GLN A 673 -26.49 -18.05 -2.33
C GLN A 673 -27.22 -17.66 -1.06
N SER A 674 -27.03 -16.44 -0.57
CA SER A 674 -27.71 -15.93 0.62
C SER A 674 -29.23 -15.98 0.47
N LEU A 675 -29.78 -15.45 -0.63
CA LEU A 675 -31.22 -15.47 -0.90
C LEU A 675 -31.77 -16.90 -1.03
N CYS A 676 -31.14 -17.76 -1.81
CA CYS A 676 -31.61 -19.13 -2.03
C CYS A 676 -31.56 -19.95 -0.74
N SER A 677 -30.45 -19.90 0.01
CA SER A 677 -30.34 -20.58 1.29
C SER A 677 -31.36 -20.06 2.29
N SER A 678 -31.59 -18.74 2.34
CA SER A 678 -32.55 -18.15 3.27
C SER A 678 -33.99 -18.52 2.96
N LEU A 679 -34.36 -18.52 1.68
CA LEU A 679 -35.69 -18.92 1.24
C LEU A 679 -35.89 -20.43 1.40
N ALA A 680 -34.89 -21.25 1.08
CA ALA A 680 -34.97 -22.69 1.24
C ALA A 680 -35.12 -23.10 2.73
N ALA A 681 -34.37 -22.46 3.62
CA ALA A 681 -34.49 -22.61 5.07
C ALA A 681 -35.90 -22.22 5.56
N PHE A 682 -36.37 -21.03 5.16
CA PHE A 682 -37.68 -20.52 5.55
C PHE A 682 -38.82 -21.43 5.08
N LEU A 683 -38.75 -21.94 3.85
CA LEU A 683 -39.73 -22.86 3.27
C LEU A 683 -39.80 -24.21 3.98
N ARG A 684 -38.70 -24.67 4.58
CA ARG A 684 -38.64 -25.88 5.41
C ARG A 684 -39.09 -25.62 6.86
N GLY A 685 -39.12 -24.36 7.27
CA GLY A 685 -39.40 -23.93 8.63
C GLY A 685 -40.89 -23.87 8.99
N PRO A 686 -41.22 -23.86 10.29
CA PRO A 686 -42.60 -23.85 10.78
C PRO A 686 -43.32 -22.51 10.55
N ALA A 687 -42.59 -21.42 10.27
CA ALA A 687 -43.13 -20.09 10.07
C ALA A 687 -43.51 -19.77 8.60
N VAL A 688 -43.51 -20.76 7.71
CA VAL A 688 -43.77 -20.54 6.27
C VAL A 688 -45.16 -19.95 5.98
N PHE A 689 -46.14 -20.20 6.84
CA PHE A 689 -47.49 -19.62 6.77
C PHE A 689 -47.72 -18.50 7.79
N ASP A 690 -46.71 -18.15 8.59
CA ASP A 690 -46.82 -17.13 9.62
C ASP A 690 -46.67 -15.72 9.02
N GLN A 691 -47.56 -14.81 9.41
CA GLN A 691 -47.58 -13.45 8.88
C GLN A 691 -46.29 -12.70 9.24
N ALA A 692 -45.92 -12.68 10.52
CA ALA A 692 -44.72 -11.97 10.98
C ALA A 692 -43.45 -12.59 10.37
N GLY A 693 -43.45 -13.91 10.19
CA GLY A 693 -42.51 -14.68 9.38
C GLY A 693 -42.28 -14.12 7.98
N LEU A 694 -43.38 -13.98 7.23
CA LEU A 694 -43.36 -13.46 5.87
C LEU A 694 -42.96 -11.97 5.80
N GLU A 695 -43.34 -11.17 6.79
CA GLU A 695 -42.97 -9.75 6.86
C GLU A 695 -41.46 -9.55 7.05
N TRP A 696 -40.83 -10.34 7.92
CA TRP A 696 -39.37 -10.25 8.11
C TRP A 696 -38.60 -10.83 6.92
N LEU A 697 -39.15 -11.85 6.26
CA LEU A 697 -38.56 -12.37 5.02
C LEU A 697 -38.56 -11.30 3.91
N LEU A 698 -39.65 -10.53 3.80
CA LEU A 698 -39.71 -9.37 2.90
C LEU A 698 -38.71 -8.27 3.30
N GLU A 699 -38.47 -8.07 4.59
CA GLU A 699 -37.45 -7.15 5.11
C GLU A 699 -36.03 -7.60 4.73
N LEU A 700 -35.73 -8.89 4.93
CA LEU A 700 -34.45 -9.50 4.55
C LEU A 700 -34.21 -9.38 3.05
N GLY A 701 -35.24 -9.65 2.24
CA GLY A 701 -35.23 -9.49 0.77
C GLY A 701 -35.39 -8.05 0.28
N ASN A 702 -35.31 -7.04 1.15
CA ASN A 702 -35.43 -5.61 0.83
C ASN A 702 -36.64 -5.27 -0.08
N SER A 703 -37.75 -5.98 0.10
CA SER A 703 -38.92 -5.95 -0.78
C SER A 703 -40.21 -5.52 -0.07
N SER A 704 -40.13 -5.12 1.21
CA SER A 704 -41.30 -4.70 2.00
C SER A 704 -42.07 -3.51 1.38
N ILE A 705 -41.36 -2.49 0.86
CA ILE A 705 -42.01 -1.32 0.22
C ILE A 705 -42.70 -1.74 -1.07
N THR A 706 -42.04 -2.54 -1.91
CA THR A 706 -42.59 -3.05 -3.17
C THR A 706 -43.81 -3.94 -2.92
N TYR A 707 -43.76 -4.77 -1.89
CA TYR A 707 -44.90 -5.60 -1.50
C TYR A 707 -46.09 -4.74 -1.07
N ARG A 708 -45.87 -3.79 -0.16
CA ARG A 708 -46.91 -2.90 0.38
C ARG A 708 -47.56 -2.07 -0.73
N SER A 709 -46.79 -1.58 -1.69
CA SER A 709 -47.32 -0.78 -2.81
C SER A 709 -48.14 -1.61 -3.81
N ARG A 710 -47.79 -2.88 -4.03
CA ARG A 710 -48.49 -3.76 -4.99
C ARG A 710 -49.75 -4.41 -4.42
N TYR A 711 -49.67 -4.91 -3.19
CA TYR A 711 -50.72 -5.78 -2.63
C TYR A 711 -51.60 -5.07 -1.60
N LEU A 712 -51.16 -3.93 -1.02
CA LEU A 712 -51.89 -3.14 -0.01
C LEU A 712 -52.52 -3.99 1.12
N ALA A 713 -51.94 -5.15 1.39
CA ALA A 713 -52.48 -6.18 2.26
C ALA A 713 -51.38 -6.73 3.18
N VAL A 714 -51.82 -7.55 4.13
CA VAL A 714 -50.97 -8.37 4.99
C VAL A 714 -50.08 -9.30 4.15
N ALA A 715 -48.90 -9.64 4.66
CA ALA A 715 -47.98 -10.57 3.99
C ALA A 715 -48.61 -11.97 3.82
N GLN A 716 -48.64 -12.47 2.59
CA GLN A 716 -49.17 -13.78 2.22
C GLN A 716 -48.14 -14.54 1.39
N LEU A 717 -48.08 -15.86 1.58
CA LEU A 717 -47.02 -16.71 1.04
C LEU A 717 -46.87 -16.59 -0.50
N ILE A 718 -47.96 -16.75 -1.25
CA ILE A 718 -47.90 -16.74 -2.72
C ILE A 718 -47.37 -15.40 -3.27
N PRO A 719 -47.93 -14.23 -2.88
CA PRO A 719 -47.38 -12.92 -3.26
C PRO A 719 -45.92 -12.68 -2.83
N VAL A 720 -45.50 -13.21 -1.68
CA VAL A 720 -44.11 -13.11 -1.21
C VAL A 720 -43.17 -13.94 -2.09
N LEU A 721 -43.57 -15.18 -2.42
CA LEU A 721 -42.78 -16.06 -3.30
C LEU A 721 -42.70 -15.51 -4.72
N ASP A 722 -43.79 -14.98 -5.28
CA ASP A 722 -43.76 -14.30 -6.58
C ASP A 722 -42.72 -13.17 -6.58
N LEU A 723 -42.76 -12.31 -5.57
CA LEU A 723 -41.90 -11.13 -5.48
C LEU A 723 -40.42 -11.46 -5.23
N LEU A 724 -40.12 -12.49 -4.44
CA LEU A 724 -38.74 -12.86 -4.06
C LEU A 724 -38.14 -13.94 -4.96
N LEU A 725 -38.95 -14.72 -5.70
CA LEU A 725 -38.45 -15.78 -6.58
C LEU A 725 -38.58 -15.43 -8.05
N LEU A 726 -39.77 -15.04 -8.50
CA LEU A 726 -40.14 -15.02 -9.92
C LEU A 726 -40.14 -13.63 -10.56
N ASP A 727 -40.21 -12.55 -9.77
CA ASP A 727 -40.28 -11.19 -10.31
C ASP A 727 -38.98 -10.78 -11.04
N GLU A 728 -39.03 -10.81 -12.37
CA GLU A 728 -37.92 -10.43 -13.24
C GLU A 728 -37.59 -8.93 -13.22
N GLN A 729 -38.39 -8.10 -12.57
CA GLN A 729 -38.15 -6.66 -12.42
C GLN A 729 -37.60 -6.31 -11.04
N ASN A 730 -37.66 -7.24 -10.07
CA ASN A 730 -37.14 -7.00 -8.73
C ASN A 730 -35.64 -7.34 -8.65
N PRO A 731 -34.75 -6.38 -8.36
CA PRO A 731 -33.33 -6.65 -8.19
C PRO A 731 -33.00 -7.54 -6.99
N HIS A 732 -33.97 -7.84 -6.13
CA HIS A 732 -33.82 -8.75 -4.99
C HIS A 732 -34.48 -10.11 -5.22
N ALA A 733 -35.02 -10.39 -6.41
CA ALA A 733 -35.57 -11.70 -6.73
C ALA A 733 -34.50 -12.70 -7.21
N VAL A 734 -34.69 -13.98 -6.90
CA VAL A 734 -33.79 -15.08 -7.29
C VAL A 734 -33.66 -15.18 -8.82
N LEU A 735 -34.78 -15.16 -9.56
CA LEU A 735 -34.75 -15.27 -11.02
C LEU A 735 -34.02 -14.09 -11.69
N PHE A 736 -34.18 -12.87 -11.16
CA PHE A 736 -33.43 -11.70 -11.65
C PHE A 736 -31.92 -11.88 -11.48
N GLN A 737 -31.48 -12.30 -10.28
CA GLN A 737 -30.07 -12.52 -9.97
C GLN A 737 -29.47 -13.64 -10.82
N LEU A 738 -30.20 -14.74 -11.00
CA LEU A 738 -29.82 -15.86 -11.87
C LEU A 738 -29.57 -15.42 -13.31
N LYS A 739 -30.52 -14.68 -13.92
CA LYS A 739 -30.38 -14.21 -15.30
C LYS A 739 -29.15 -13.34 -15.50
N LEU A 740 -28.89 -12.44 -14.55
CA LEU A 740 -27.71 -11.58 -14.62
C LEU A 740 -26.41 -12.37 -14.46
N LEU A 741 -26.35 -13.32 -13.51
CA LEU A 741 -25.17 -14.16 -13.30
C LEU A 741 -24.88 -15.04 -14.52
N VAL A 742 -25.89 -15.71 -15.07
CA VAL A 742 -25.76 -16.53 -16.29
C VAL A 742 -25.26 -15.68 -17.46
N ARG A 743 -25.78 -14.46 -17.64
CA ARG A 743 -25.34 -13.54 -18.70
C ARG A 743 -23.89 -13.09 -18.49
N ALA A 744 -23.51 -12.72 -17.27
CA ALA A 744 -22.17 -12.28 -16.93
C ALA A 744 -21.15 -13.41 -17.13
N TYR A 745 -21.45 -14.62 -16.65
CA TYR A 745 -20.61 -15.79 -16.78
C TYR A 745 -20.41 -16.20 -18.25
N ARG A 746 -21.48 -16.25 -19.06
CA ARG A 746 -21.39 -16.53 -20.51
C ARG A 746 -20.48 -15.53 -21.23
N ARG A 747 -20.58 -14.25 -20.90
CA ARG A 747 -19.73 -13.20 -21.48
C ARG A 747 -18.26 -13.42 -21.11
N LEU A 748 -17.99 -13.75 -19.86
CA LEU A 748 -16.64 -14.03 -19.36
C LEU A 748 -16.03 -15.26 -20.04
N CYS A 749 -16.79 -16.36 -20.17
CA CYS A 749 -16.35 -17.54 -20.90
C CYS A 749 -16.07 -17.22 -22.38
N ALA A 750 -16.91 -16.41 -23.04
CA ALA A 750 -16.67 -16.01 -24.43
C ALA A 750 -15.39 -15.19 -24.59
N GLU A 751 -15.07 -14.34 -23.63
CA GLU A 751 -13.88 -13.47 -23.67
C GLU A 751 -12.57 -14.21 -23.41
N PHE A 752 -12.58 -15.19 -22.49
CA PHE A 752 -11.38 -15.95 -22.10
C PHE A 752 -11.36 -17.37 -22.64
N ALA A 753 -12.14 -17.68 -23.69
CA ALA A 753 -12.24 -18.99 -24.34
C ALA A 753 -12.56 -20.15 -23.37
N GLY A 754 -13.56 -19.96 -22.50
CA GLY A 754 -14.01 -20.95 -21.53
C GLY A 754 -15.22 -21.77 -21.97
N SER A 755 -15.33 -22.98 -21.44
CA SER A 755 -16.54 -23.79 -21.54
C SER A 755 -17.64 -23.13 -20.71
N VAL A 756 -18.86 -23.13 -21.25
CA VAL A 756 -20.04 -22.65 -20.54
C VAL A 756 -20.77 -23.87 -20.00
N ASP A 757 -20.86 -23.99 -18.69
CA ASP A 757 -21.72 -24.99 -18.06
C ASP A 757 -23.21 -24.58 -18.19
N PRO A 758 -24.06 -25.42 -18.79
CA PRO A 758 -25.49 -25.15 -18.88
C PRO A 758 -26.23 -25.27 -17.55
N GLY A 759 -25.66 -25.89 -16.51
CA GLY A 759 -26.34 -26.23 -15.24
C GLY A 759 -27.12 -25.08 -14.62
N LEU A 760 -26.46 -23.95 -14.34
CA LEU A 760 -27.14 -22.78 -13.76
C LEU A 760 -28.23 -22.20 -14.68
N ALA A 761 -28.04 -22.27 -16.00
CA ALA A 761 -29.04 -21.81 -16.96
C ALA A 761 -30.27 -22.74 -17.01
N LEU A 762 -30.07 -24.04 -16.84
CA LEU A 762 -31.16 -25.02 -16.75
C LEU A 762 -31.98 -24.80 -15.47
N LEU A 763 -31.33 -24.60 -14.32
CA LEU A 763 -31.99 -24.29 -13.05
C LEU A 763 -32.78 -22.97 -13.13
N ALA A 764 -32.25 -21.96 -13.82
CA ALA A 764 -32.96 -20.71 -14.05
C ALA A 764 -34.24 -20.88 -14.89
N GLU A 765 -34.21 -21.73 -15.92
CA GLU A 765 -35.41 -22.06 -16.69
C GLU A 765 -36.39 -22.92 -15.89
N GLN A 766 -35.92 -23.85 -15.05
CA GLN A 766 -36.80 -24.61 -14.15
C GLN A 766 -37.55 -23.70 -13.17
N LEU A 767 -36.84 -22.78 -12.50
CA LEU A 767 -37.47 -21.83 -11.58
C LEU A 767 -38.49 -20.93 -12.29
N LYS A 768 -38.15 -20.43 -13.49
CA LYS A 768 -39.04 -19.58 -14.29
C LYS A 768 -40.36 -20.25 -14.66
N HIS A 769 -40.36 -21.58 -14.84
CA HIS A 769 -41.57 -22.34 -15.19
C HIS A 769 -42.27 -22.93 -13.95
N PHE A 770 -41.84 -22.59 -12.74
CA PHE A 770 -42.54 -23.00 -11.52
C PHE A 770 -43.93 -22.35 -11.46
N ASP A 771 -44.97 -23.18 -11.34
CA ASP A 771 -46.35 -22.73 -11.33
C ASP A 771 -46.84 -22.47 -9.91
N LEU A 772 -46.93 -21.21 -9.49
CA LEU A 772 -47.41 -20.84 -8.15
C LEU A 772 -48.83 -21.34 -7.86
N ARG A 773 -49.64 -21.67 -8.88
CA ARG A 773 -50.96 -22.28 -8.69
C ARG A 773 -50.91 -23.64 -8.02
N SER A 774 -49.76 -24.31 -7.98
CA SER A 774 -49.60 -25.54 -7.19
C SER A 774 -49.71 -25.31 -5.68
N LEU A 775 -49.69 -24.04 -5.23
CA LEU A 775 -49.93 -23.62 -3.85
C LEU A 775 -51.38 -23.17 -3.63
N GLU A 776 -52.19 -23.06 -4.69
CA GLU A 776 -53.61 -22.75 -4.65
C GLU A 776 -54.40 -24.08 -4.66
N ASP A 777 -55.34 -24.23 -3.71
CA ASP A 777 -56.21 -25.40 -3.57
C ASP A 777 -55.51 -26.76 -3.40
N SER A 778 -55.51 -27.25 -2.16
CA SER A 778 -54.95 -28.56 -1.86
C SER A 778 -55.81 -29.70 -2.43
N LEU A 779 -55.57 -30.10 -3.68
CA LEU A 779 -56.20 -31.29 -4.28
C LEU A 779 -56.00 -32.55 -3.41
N PHE A 780 -54.99 -32.56 -2.51
CA PHE A 780 -54.68 -33.65 -1.59
C PHE A 780 -54.39 -33.20 -0.13
N GLY A 781 -54.90 -32.05 0.32
CA GLY A 781 -54.71 -31.54 1.70
C GLY A 781 -53.35 -30.85 1.96
N SER A 782 -53.11 -30.40 3.20
CA SER A 782 -51.92 -29.61 3.58
C SER A 782 -50.57 -30.29 3.33
N ALA A 783 -50.55 -31.63 3.23
CA ALA A 783 -49.36 -32.41 2.89
C ALA A 783 -48.87 -32.17 1.45
N SER A 784 -49.77 -31.91 0.50
CA SER A 784 -49.36 -31.62 -0.89
C SER A 784 -48.68 -30.26 -1.01
N ILE A 785 -49.16 -29.25 -0.28
CA ILE A 785 -48.54 -27.93 -0.24
C ILE A 785 -47.13 -28.03 0.37
N HIS A 786 -46.96 -28.75 1.48
CA HIS A 786 -45.63 -28.96 2.07
C HIS A 786 -44.67 -29.67 1.11
N ALA A 787 -45.13 -30.70 0.38
CA ALA A 787 -44.29 -31.36 -0.62
C ALA A 787 -43.83 -30.41 -1.74
N VAL A 788 -44.70 -29.51 -2.19
CA VAL A 788 -44.36 -28.48 -3.18
C VAL A 788 -43.34 -27.48 -2.61
N LEU A 789 -43.52 -27.03 -1.36
CA LEU A 789 -42.59 -26.12 -0.68
C LEU A 789 -41.20 -26.76 -0.48
N LEU A 790 -41.16 -28.06 -0.12
CA LEU A 790 -39.92 -28.83 -0.02
C LEU A 790 -39.22 -28.95 -1.37
N GLY A 791 -39.93 -29.31 -2.44
CA GLY A 791 -39.35 -29.39 -3.79
C GLY A 791 -38.82 -28.04 -4.29
N LEU A 792 -39.50 -26.93 -3.95
CA LEU A 792 -39.01 -25.58 -4.23
C LEU A 792 -37.76 -25.24 -3.41
N ALA A 793 -37.72 -25.63 -2.14
CA ALA A 793 -36.55 -25.46 -1.29
C ALA A 793 -35.34 -26.28 -1.78
N ASP A 794 -35.56 -27.47 -2.34
CA ASP A 794 -34.51 -28.29 -2.95
C ASP A 794 -33.98 -27.64 -4.24
N LEU A 795 -34.87 -27.13 -5.11
CA LEU A 795 -34.45 -26.37 -6.29
C LEU A 795 -33.61 -25.13 -5.94
N LEU A 796 -33.98 -24.40 -4.89
CA LEU A 796 -33.21 -23.26 -4.39
C LEU A 796 -31.85 -23.69 -3.83
N HIS A 797 -31.79 -24.82 -3.13
CA HIS A 797 -30.53 -25.38 -2.67
C HIS A 797 -29.61 -25.75 -3.85
N ASP A 798 -30.14 -26.40 -4.88
CA ASP A 798 -29.39 -26.75 -6.10
C ASP A 798 -28.85 -25.50 -6.81
N ILE A 799 -29.64 -24.42 -6.86
CA ILE A 799 -29.19 -23.12 -7.38
C ILE A 799 -28.01 -22.56 -6.56
N ALA A 800 -28.11 -22.61 -5.23
CA ALA A 800 -27.05 -22.14 -4.35
C ALA A 800 -25.75 -22.95 -4.55
N VAL A 801 -25.85 -24.28 -4.65
CA VAL A 801 -24.72 -25.19 -4.92
C VAL A 801 -24.10 -24.91 -6.29
N ALA A 802 -24.89 -24.86 -7.35
CA ALA A 802 -24.40 -24.60 -8.71
C ALA A 802 -23.69 -23.24 -8.84
N SER A 803 -24.18 -22.22 -8.13
CA SER A 803 -23.50 -20.92 -8.08
C SER A 803 -22.16 -20.97 -7.33
N GLY A 804 -22.03 -21.87 -6.34
CA GLY A 804 -20.78 -22.17 -5.64
C GLY A 804 -19.75 -22.85 -6.56
N GLU A 805 -20.16 -23.83 -7.34
CA GLU A 805 -19.29 -24.48 -8.32
C GLU A 805 -18.73 -23.49 -9.37
N ILE A 806 -19.53 -22.52 -9.82
CA ILE A 806 -19.04 -21.46 -10.70
C ILE A 806 -17.95 -20.64 -10.02
N SER A 807 -18.09 -20.34 -8.72
CA SER A 807 -17.07 -19.64 -7.94
C SER A 807 -15.75 -20.43 -7.92
N GLU A 808 -15.80 -21.74 -7.69
CA GLU A 808 -14.61 -22.60 -7.65
C GLU A 808 -13.91 -22.66 -9.02
N ARG A 809 -14.67 -22.83 -10.10
CA ARG A 809 -14.12 -22.86 -11.47
C ARG A 809 -13.47 -21.53 -11.86
N LEU A 810 -14.09 -20.41 -11.49
CA LEU A 810 -13.49 -19.09 -11.70
C LEU A 810 -12.15 -18.97 -10.95
N ALA A 811 -12.08 -19.49 -9.72
CA ALA A 811 -10.85 -19.47 -8.93
C ALA A 811 -9.73 -20.33 -9.53
N LEU A 812 -10.03 -21.58 -9.89
CA LEU A 812 -9.06 -22.50 -10.48
C LEU A 812 -8.50 -21.96 -11.80
N ARG A 813 -9.37 -21.43 -12.66
CA ARG A 813 -9.00 -20.94 -13.99
C ARG A 813 -8.24 -19.61 -13.94
N HIS A 814 -8.77 -18.60 -13.26
CA HIS A 814 -8.30 -17.23 -13.38
C HIS A 814 -7.37 -16.77 -12.26
N PHE A 815 -7.44 -17.41 -11.09
CA PHE A 815 -6.63 -17.02 -9.92
C PHE A 815 -5.44 -17.98 -9.74
N ALA A 816 -5.72 -19.29 -9.77
CA ALA A 816 -4.69 -20.32 -9.63
C ALA A 816 -4.01 -20.72 -10.95
N HIS A 817 -4.65 -20.48 -12.11
CA HIS A 817 -4.18 -20.89 -13.45
C HIS A 817 -3.96 -22.41 -13.59
N VAL A 818 -4.90 -23.21 -13.07
CA VAL A 818 -4.76 -24.68 -12.95
C VAL A 818 -5.51 -25.46 -14.05
N ASP A 819 -6.35 -24.84 -14.89
CA ASP A 819 -7.32 -25.60 -15.74
C ASP A 819 -6.86 -26.16 -17.10
N ASP A 820 -7.49 -27.30 -17.44
CA ASP A 820 -7.56 -28.24 -18.60
C ASP A 820 -6.31 -28.58 -19.42
N VAL A 821 -5.41 -27.65 -19.70
CA VAL A 821 -4.16 -27.95 -20.44
C VAL A 821 -3.03 -28.33 -19.48
N SER A 822 -3.16 -27.95 -18.21
CA SER A 822 -2.13 -28.13 -17.17
C SER A 822 -2.24 -29.45 -16.40
N GLN A 823 -3.36 -30.19 -16.50
CA GLN A 823 -3.49 -31.49 -15.83
C GLN A 823 -2.55 -32.57 -16.41
N GLN A 824 -2.00 -32.36 -17.61
CA GLN A 824 -1.03 -33.30 -18.18
C GLN A 824 0.41 -33.12 -17.66
N THR A 825 0.70 -32.13 -16.83
CA THR A 825 2.05 -31.90 -16.29
C THR A 825 2.15 -32.02 -14.76
N VAL A 826 1.06 -32.31 -14.06
CA VAL A 826 1.09 -32.71 -12.65
C VAL A 826 0.88 -34.23 -12.55
N SER A 827 1.84 -34.96 -13.09
CA SER A 827 2.12 -36.34 -12.71
C SER A 827 3.62 -36.47 -12.53
N VAL A 828 4.08 -36.35 -11.28
CA VAL A 828 4.79 -37.38 -10.50
C VAL A 828 4.66 -36.98 -9.04
#